data_AF-A0A8U0R1B9-F1
#
_entry.id   AF-A0A8U0R1B9-F1
#
_cell.length_a   1.000
_cell.length_b   1.000
_cell.length_c   1.000
_cell.angle_alpha   90.00
_cell.angle_beta   90.00
_cell.angle_gamma   90.00
#
_symmetry.space_group_name_H-M   'P 1'
#
loop_
_entity.id
_entity.type
_entity.pdbx_description
1 polymer ?
#
loop_
_entity_poly.entity_id
_entity_poly.type
_entity_poly.pdbx_seq_one_letter_code
_entity_poly.pdbx_strand_id
1 'polypeptide(L)'
;MTESTITKLICANHGSMNVDELDANLYSDLPVSVRDVIKNQAKFCFVVFDGEQRVLAKTGVRLCRSSDCQGCRNLHFCKRFLLGDCPFSRRRGGCRFNHDLTSGDNSRVLKEHGLEKLNKSELCTLLLQNDGFFLPPVCHNYNNGVGEYGKCQDGETCKRLHICEMYLRGSCNCPRCHDFYEPHPLKILQDRGVPNELIASLKSVYMNMEWLQKQDHAKQGKGQHQRDKSEICLYFIKGSCIHGDKCFKAHSTMPYQWEVREGLNWTALQDNEVIEKDYCDPAKTYSRGVQPVCFDTMTCGLNKARRLSTVSSVLQPMFILTTEWAWFWEDECGNWIQYASASSGHRAATITSEDLEKRFQEDNKAVMEFTAGSQTYELSFPDMIQTNKQYSTKKVVRRRPVFVSSADAQTIKTSKRAPSNHSNFRALPGHWDKAQTPETGYKRVDLPCLSVEFKEIQGLFQNTMRGFSIHQIERIQNKALWEVFQWQRDLMKKNNRGRNVKEKQLFHGTDSKYLHAICLNNFDWRICGLNGTAYGKGSYFARDAKYSNSYTGQSNMRSMFVCRVLVGDYTKGHSHYLRPPSKDGGDTIFYDSCVDDVSNPSIFVVFEKHQVYPEYLIHYGEDDEWSQVYQQYYRPAPVPAPAPRPAPKYRPAPTPAPKSDSSCVVS
;
A
#
# COMPACT_ATOMS: atom_id res chain seq x y z
N MET A 1 20.70 -33.63 35.29
CA MET A 1 19.26 -33.31 35.07
C MET A 1 19.06 -32.92 33.62
N THR A 2 17.93 -33.25 32.98
CA THR A 2 17.65 -32.88 31.58
C THR A 2 16.79 -31.61 31.50
N GLU A 3 17.03 -30.78 30.50
CA GLU A 3 16.23 -29.56 30.20
C GLU A 3 14.71 -29.83 30.23
N SER A 4 14.28 -31.02 29.82
CA SER A 4 12.86 -31.44 29.82
C SER A 4 12.21 -31.43 31.22
N THR A 5 12.96 -31.72 32.30
CA THR A 5 12.43 -31.69 33.67
C THR A 5 12.19 -30.24 34.13
N ILE A 6 13.13 -29.34 33.81
CA ILE A 6 13.01 -27.92 34.14
C ILE A 6 11.87 -27.29 33.32
N THR A 7 11.78 -27.58 32.02
CA THR A 7 10.67 -27.14 31.18
C THR A 7 9.33 -27.57 31.75
N LYS A 8 9.21 -28.82 32.22
CA LYS A 8 8.00 -29.33 32.86
C LYS A 8 7.61 -28.52 34.10
N LEU A 9 8.56 -28.31 35.01
CA LEU A 9 8.32 -27.57 36.25
C LEU A 9 7.92 -26.11 35.99
N ILE A 10 8.56 -25.44 35.02
CA ILE A 10 8.19 -24.09 34.60
C ILE A 10 6.77 -24.06 34.00
N CYS A 11 6.42 -25.02 33.14
CA CYS A 11 5.09 -25.07 32.52
C CYS A 11 3.97 -25.38 33.52
N ALA A 12 4.26 -26.19 34.54
CA ALA A 12 3.35 -26.43 35.66
C ALA A 12 3.08 -25.16 36.48
N ASN A 13 4.06 -24.23 36.53
CA ASN A 13 3.96 -22.94 37.21
C ASN A 13 3.61 -21.80 36.23
N HIS A 14 2.59 -22.00 35.39
CA HIS A 14 2.08 -20.99 34.45
C HIS A 14 3.14 -20.41 33.48
N GLY A 15 4.15 -21.21 33.16
CA GLY A 15 5.12 -20.92 32.10
C GLY A 15 6.29 -20.00 32.49
N SER A 16 6.33 -19.54 33.74
CA SER A 16 7.48 -18.84 34.33
C SER A 16 7.65 -19.14 35.83
N MET A 17 8.88 -19.28 36.30
CA MET A 17 9.16 -19.59 37.72
C MET A 17 10.31 -18.73 38.26
N ASN A 18 10.29 -18.41 39.55
CA ASN A 18 11.41 -17.74 40.21
C ASN A 18 12.64 -18.67 40.22
N VAL A 19 13.83 -18.11 39.97
CA VAL A 19 15.07 -18.90 39.86
C VAL A 19 15.44 -19.57 41.19
N ASP A 20 15.26 -18.88 42.32
CA ASP A 20 15.60 -19.43 43.63
C ASP A 20 14.60 -20.48 44.08
N GLU A 21 13.30 -20.33 43.73
CA GLU A 21 12.31 -21.39 43.91
C GLU A 21 12.60 -22.61 43.03
N LEU A 22 13.05 -22.38 41.80
CA LEU A 22 13.44 -23.45 40.88
C LEU A 22 14.66 -24.19 41.44
N ASP A 23 15.66 -23.47 41.97
CA ASP A 23 16.82 -24.05 42.65
C ASP A 23 16.35 -24.89 43.87
N ALA A 24 15.49 -24.33 44.73
CA ALA A 24 14.99 -24.99 45.94
C ALA A 24 14.16 -26.26 45.67
N ASN A 25 13.31 -26.26 44.64
CA ASN A 25 12.51 -27.43 44.24
C ASN A 25 13.38 -28.57 43.64
N LEU A 26 14.65 -28.30 43.37
CA LEU A 26 15.58 -29.22 42.71
C LEU A 26 16.81 -29.56 43.59
N TYR A 27 16.86 -29.04 44.83
CA TYR A 27 18.05 -29.03 45.70
C TYR A 27 18.45 -30.40 46.26
N SER A 28 17.66 -31.47 46.06
CA SER A 28 17.91 -32.79 46.68
C SER A 28 18.59 -33.83 45.80
N ASP A 29 18.65 -33.67 44.47
CA ASP A 29 18.83 -34.86 43.62
C ASP A 29 20.12 -34.98 42.79
N LEU A 30 20.91 -33.93 42.43
CA LEU A 30 21.95 -34.14 41.39
C LEU A 30 23.15 -33.15 41.36
N PRO A 31 24.28 -33.54 40.70
CA PRO A 31 25.58 -32.83 40.71
C PRO A 31 25.75 -31.66 39.71
N VAL A 32 24.66 -31.09 39.15
CA VAL A 32 24.74 -29.99 38.16
C VAL A 32 23.85 -28.83 38.59
N SER A 33 24.38 -27.61 38.58
CA SER A 33 23.62 -26.41 38.97
C SER A 33 22.48 -26.15 37.98
N VAL A 34 21.28 -25.88 38.51
CA VAL A 34 20.10 -25.45 37.74
C VAL A 34 20.45 -24.24 36.86
N ARG A 35 21.22 -23.29 37.41
CA ARG A 35 21.72 -22.09 36.72
C ARG A 35 22.53 -22.42 35.47
N ASP A 36 23.19 -23.58 35.40
CA ASP A 36 23.91 -24.01 34.20
C ASP A 36 22.98 -24.55 33.12
N VAL A 37 21.88 -25.21 33.49
CA VAL A 37 20.91 -25.78 32.54
C VAL A 37 20.07 -24.68 31.90
N ILE A 38 19.63 -23.70 32.68
CA ILE A 38 18.79 -22.57 32.19
C ILE A 38 19.58 -21.56 31.34
N LYS A 39 20.90 -21.71 31.19
CA LYS A 39 21.70 -20.95 30.21
C LYS A 39 21.34 -21.30 28.76
N ASN A 40 20.67 -22.42 28.49
CA ASN A 40 20.22 -22.75 27.13
C ASN A 40 19.15 -21.75 26.65
N GLN A 41 19.60 -20.72 25.95
CA GLN A 41 18.75 -19.64 25.45
C GLN A 41 17.77 -20.05 24.33
N ALA A 42 17.91 -21.26 23.77
CA ALA A 42 16.95 -21.80 22.82
C ALA A 42 15.66 -22.28 23.52
N LYS A 43 15.78 -22.71 24.79
CA LYS A 43 14.67 -23.26 25.59
C LYS A 43 14.25 -22.39 26.77
N PHE A 44 15.11 -21.48 27.23
CA PHE A 44 14.85 -20.66 28.41
C PHE A 44 15.12 -19.18 28.16
N CYS A 45 14.37 -18.34 28.88
CA CYS A 45 14.49 -16.88 28.83
C CYS A 45 14.44 -16.30 30.23
N PHE A 46 15.50 -15.59 30.62
CA PHE A 46 15.55 -14.86 31.89
C PHE A 46 14.86 -13.50 31.78
N VAL A 47 14.11 -13.17 32.82
CA VAL A 47 13.41 -11.90 32.96
C VAL A 47 13.40 -11.47 34.42
N VAL A 48 13.17 -10.19 34.65
CA VAL A 48 12.99 -9.62 36.00
C VAL A 48 11.61 -9.00 36.06
N PHE A 49 10.80 -9.43 37.03
CA PHE A 49 9.47 -8.89 37.27
C PHE A 49 9.40 -8.33 38.68
N ASP A 50 9.05 -7.05 38.83
CA ASP A 50 8.92 -6.38 40.13
C ASP A 50 10.14 -6.62 41.07
N GLY A 51 11.34 -6.79 40.49
CA GLY A 51 12.59 -7.06 41.21
C GLY A 51 12.97 -8.54 41.34
N GLU A 52 12.07 -9.48 41.03
CA GLU A 52 12.32 -10.92 41.11
C GLU A 52 12.88 -11.51 39.81
N GLN A 53 13.91 -12.35 39.91
CA GLN A 53 14.47 -13.07 38.78
C GLN A 53 13.63 -14.31 38.45
N ARG A 54 13.04 -14.35 37.25
CA ARG A 54 12.27 -15.48 36.76
C ARG A 54 12.84 -16.05 35.46
N VAL A 55 12.53 -17.32 35.20
CA VAL A 55 12.87 -18.03 33.98
C VAL A 55 11.61 -18.52 33.26
N LEU A 56 11.52 -18.26 31.96
CA LEU A 56 10.42 -18.64 31.08
C LEU A 56 10.83 -19.80 30.18
N ALA A 57 9.87 -20.67 29.84
CA ALA A 57 10.07 -21.74 28.87
C ALA A 57 9.75 -21.30 27.42
N LYS A 58 10.64 -21.64 26.49
CA LYS A 58 10.56 -21.35 25.05
C LYS A 58 10.40 -22.62 24.22
N THR A 59 9.66 -22.52 23.11
CA THR A 59 9.59 -23.60 22.11
C THR A 59 9.34 -23.09 20.69
N GLY A 60 9.95 -23.78 19.72
CA GLY A 60 9.68 -23.60 18.29
C GLY A 60 8.49 -24.41 17.77
N VAL A 61 7.92 -25.31 18.57
CA VAL A 61 6.81 -26.19 18.17
C VAL A 61 5.54 -25.38 17.92
N ARG A 62 4.82 -25.67 16.83
CA ARG A 62 3.55 -25.05 16.44
C ARG A 62 2.53 -26.12 16.07
N LEU A 63 1.23 -25.76 16.03
CA LEU A 63 0.19 -26.64 15.49
C LEU A 63 0.16 -26.58 13.97
N CYS A 64 -0.05 -27.73 13.33
CA CYS A 64 -0.37 -27.80 11.92
C CYS A 64 -1.79 -27.26 11.69
N ARG A 65 -1.96 -26.42 10.67
CA ARG A 65 -3.26 -25.81 10.33
C ARG A 65 -4.00 -26.54 9.21
N SER A 66 -3.32 -27.45 8.50
CA SER A 66 -3.90 -28.22 7.40
C SER A 66 -4.54 -29.51 7.91
N SER A 67 -5.74 -29.83 7.44
CA SER A 67 -6.39 -31.13 7.67
C SER A 67 -5.82 -32.24 6.79
N ASP A 68 -5.25 -31.90 5.64
CA ASP A 68 -4.73 -32.84 4.64
C ASP A 68 -3.22 -32.63 4.44
N CYS A 69 -2.47 -32.69 5.55
CA CYS A 69 -1.02 -32.46 5.54
C CYS A 69 -0.25 -33.72 5.16
N GLN A 70 0.61 -33.63 4.14
CA GLN A 70 1.43 -34.73 3.62
C GLN A 70 2.84 -34.78 4.26
N GLY A 71 2.96 -34.48 5.57
CA GLY A 71 4.21 -34.68 6.32
C GLY A 71 4.97 -33.43 6.77
N CYS A 72 4.29 -32.46 7.40
CA CYS A 72 4.99 -31.35 8.06
C CYS A 72 5.57 -31.73 9.44
N ARG A 73 6.42 -30.85 10.01
CA ARG A 73 7.03 -31.02 11.33
C ARG A 73 6.30 -30.29 12.48
N ASN A 74 5.05 -29.90 12.25
CA ASN A 74 4.20 -29.31 13.28
C ASN A 74 3.36 -30.39 13.98
N LEU A 75 2.82 -30.06 15.15
CA LEU A 75 1.89 -30.95 15.84
C LEU A 75 0.57 -31.01 15.10
N HIS A 76 0.21 -32.19 14.61
CA HIS A 76 -1.10 -32.48 14.04
C HIS A 76 -2.06 -32.80 15.19
N PHE A 77 -2.46 -31.75 15.91
CA PHE A 77 -3.25 -31.89 17.12
C PHE A 77 -4.38 -30.87 17.16
N CYS A 78 -5.54 -31.28 17.67
CA CYS A 78 -6.71 -30.41 17.69
C CYS A 78 -6.53 -29.24 18.65
N LYS A 79 -6.60 -28.01 18.14
CA LYS A 79 -6.58 -26.78 18.96
C LYS A 79 -7.65 -26.78 20.04
N ARG A 80 -8.89 -27.14 19.71
CA ARG A 80 -10.01 -27.14 20.66
C ARG A 80 -9.83 -28.18 21.76
N PHE A 81 -9.26 -29.34 21.40
CA PHE A 81 -8.90 -30.33 22.40
C PHE A 81 -7.70 -29.88 23.23
N LEU A 82 -6.69 -29.22 22.66
CA LEU A 82 -5.57 -28.69 23.46
C LEU A 82 -6.06 -27.71 24.53
N LEU A 83 -6.95 -26.79 24.15
CA LEU A 83 -7.52 -25.79 25.04
C LEU A 83 -8.61 -26.36 25.99
N GLY A 84 -9.01 -27.62 25.89
CA GLY A 84 -10.07 -28.16 26.74
C GLY A 84 -10.78 -29.35 26.11
N ASP A 85 -12.11 -29.32 26.11
CA ASP A 85 -12.91 -30.35 25.45
C ASP A 85 -13.23 -29.96 24.01
N CYS A 86 -13.04 -30.91 23.09
CA CYS A 86 -13.41 -30.73 21.70
C CYS A 86 -14.88 -31.09 21.51
N PRO A 87 -15.75 -30.17 21.04
CA PRO A 87 -17.17 -30.45 20.84
C PRO A 87 -17.44 -31.49 19.73
N PHE A 88 -16.43 -31.79 18.92
CA PHE A 88 -16.49 -32.78 17.85
C PHE A 88 -16.10 -34.20 18.30
N SER A 89 -15.55 -34.38 19.52
CA SER A 89 -15.19 -35.70 20.05
C SER A 89 -16.37 -36.67 20.13
N ARG A 90 -17.60 -36.16 20.31
CA ARG A 90 -18.82 -36.96 20.53
C ARG A 90 -19.76 -37.01 19.31
N ARG A 91 -19.37 -36.44 18.15
CA ARG A 91 -20.19 -36.48 16.93
C ARG A 91 -19.96 -37.77 16.15
N ARG A 92 -20.98 -38.24 15.41
CA ARG A 92 -20.92 -39.44 14.54
C ARG A 92 -19.75 -39.47 13.54
N GLY A 93 -19.16 -38.33 13.20
CA GLY A 93 -18.01 -38.21 12.29
C GLY A 93 -16.66 -37.92 12.96
N GLY A 94 -16.60 -37.86 14.29
CA GLY A 94 -15.37 -37.56 15.03
C GLY A 94 -14.78 -36.16 14.77
N CYS A 95 -13.62 -35.90 15.37
CA CYS A 95 -12.82 -34.71 15.07
C CYS A 95 -11.91 -34.97 13.88
N ARG A 96 -11.76 -33.99 12.98
CA ARG A 96 -10.83 -34.07 11.83
C ARG A 96 -9.36 -33.96 12.24
N PHE A 97 -9.08 -33.52 13.46
CA PHE A 97 -7.74 -33.37 14.00
C PHE A 97 -7.50 -34.38 15.12
N ASN A 98 -6.26 -34.85 15.26
CA ASN A 98 -5.91 -35.85 16.25
C ASN A 98 -6.07 -35.30 17.68
N HIS A 99 -6.59 -36.14 18.59
CA HIS A 99 -6.70 -35.87 20.03
C HIS A 99 -5.66 -36.66 20.85
N ASP A 100 -4.79 -37.41 20.18
CA ASP A 100 -3.69 -38.16 20.77
C ASP A 100 -2.34 -37.47 20.51
N LEU A 101 -1.75 -36.93 21.59
CA LEU A 101 -0.41 -36.33 21.57
C LEU A 101 0.67 -37.40 21.37
N THR A 102 0.36 -38.66 21.66
CA THR A 102 1.30 -39.78 21.55
C THR A 102 1.29 -40.46 20.17
N SER A 103 0.42 -40.02 19.27
CA SER A 103 0.43 -40.48 17.87
C SER A 103 1.80 -40.27 17.21
N GLY A 104 2.20 -41.19 16.32
CA GLY A 104 3.60 -41.32 15.86
C GLY A 104 4.27 -40.01 15.41
N ASP A 105 3.61 -39.22 14.56
CA ASP A 105 4.15 -37.95 14.09
C ASP A 105 4.28 -36.90 15.21
N ASN A 106 3.31 -36.85 16.13
CA ASN A 106 3.34 -35.93 17.28
C ASN A 106 4.42 -36.34 18.29
N SER A 107 4.52 -37.64 18.60
CA SER A 107 5.56 -38.21 19.46
C SER A 107 6.96 -37.90 18.95
N ARG A 108 7.19 -38.00 17.63
CA ARG A 108 8.46 -37.62 17.00
C ARG A 108 8.76 -36.13 17.22
N VAL A 109 7.81 -35.24 16.91
CA VAL A 109 7.98 -33.79 17.07
C VAL A 109 8.24 -33.40 18.53
N LEU A 110 7.52 -34.00 19.49
CA LEU A 110 7.71 -33.74 20.92
C LEU A 110 9.09 -34.20 21.38
N LYS A 111 9.52 -35.40 20.99
CA LYS A 111 10.84 -35.96 21.34
C LYS A 111 12.00 -35.14 20.75
N GLU A 112 11.88 -34.70 19.50
CA GLU A 112 12.87 -33.83 18.84
C GLU A 112 13.08 -32.51 19.59
N HIS A 113 12.04 -31.99 20.25
CA HIS A 113 12.10 -30.74 21.00
C HIS A 113 12.30 -30.93 22.52
N GLY A 114 12.38 -32.17 23.01
CA GLY A 114 12.52 -32.49 24.43
C GLY A 114 11.26 -32.20 25.25
N LEU A 115 10.07 -32.32 24.64
CA LEU A 115 8.76 -32.03 25.23
C LEU A 115 7.94 -33.29 25.52
N GLU A 116 8.50 -34.48 25.32
CA GLU A 116 7.82 -35.77 25.47
C GLU A 116 7.32 -36.08 26.90
N LYS A 117 7.86 -35.37 27.90
CA LYS A 117 7.46 -35.51 29.31
C LYS A 117 6.32 -34.59 29.74
N LEU A 118 5.93 -33.64 28.89
CA LEU A 118 4.87 -32.70 29.18
C LEU A 118 3.50 -33.35 29.02
N ASN A 119 2.63 -33.15 30.01
CA ASN A 119 1.23 -33.47 29.86
C ASN A 119 0.51 -32.39 29.00
N LYS A 120 -0.76 -32.65 28.68
CA LYS A 120 -1.60 -31.74 27.88
C LYS A 120 -1.65 -30.31 28.42
N SER A 121 -1.82 -30.14 29.73
CA SER A 121 -1.94 -28.82 30.38
C SER A 121 -0.62 -28.05 30.30
N GLU A 122 0.49 -28.71 30.64
CA GLU A 122 1.83 -28.14 30.57
C GLU A 122 2.21 -27.74 29.14
N LEU A 123 1.90 -28.60 28.16
CA LEU A 123 2.10 -28.30 26.73
C LEU A 123 1.21 -27.15 26.27
N CYS A 124 -0.03 -27.08 26.76
CA CYS A 124 -0.95 -25.97 26.46
C CYS A 124 -0.38 -24.64 26.96
N THR A 125 0.05 -24.55 28.22
CA THR A 125 0.71 -23.35 28.77
C THR A 125 1.92 -22.92 27.94
N LEU A 126 2.76 -23.89 27.57
CA LEU A 126 3.96 -23.63 26.76
C LEU A 126 3.60 -23.06 25.38
N LEU A 127 2.60 -23.62 24.70
CA LEU A 127 2.16 -23.18 23.38
C LEU A 127 1.44 -21.83 23.44
N LEU A 128 0.60 -21.60 24.46
CA LEU A 128 -0.11 -20.33 24.65
C LEU A 128 0.84 -19.14 24.74
N GLN A 129 1.99 -19.28 25.42
CA GLN A 129 2.95 -18.19 25.56
C GLN A 129 3.96 -18.07 24.40
N ASN A 130 4.07 -19.08 23.54
CA ASN A 130 5.03 -19.10 22.42
C ASN A 130 4.38 -18.92 21.04
N ASP A 131 3.06 -19.05 20.92
CA ASP A 131 2.32 -18.95 19.65
C ASP A 131 1.11 -18.02 19.75
N GLY A 132 1.20 -16.86 19.07
CA GLY A 132 0.12 -15.85 19.02
C GLY A 132 -1.15 -16.31 18.30
N PHE A 133 -1.19 -17.53 17.75
CA PHE A 133 -2.38 -18.12 17.15
C PHE A 133 -3.49 -18.47 18.16
N PHE A 134 -3.12 -18.73 19.41
CA PHE A 134 -4.08 -19.24 20.40
C PHE A 134 -4.92 -18.14 21.04
N LEU A 135 -4.26 -17.08 21.50
CA LEU A 135 -4.87 -16.02 22.29
C LEU A 135 -5.19 -14.77 21.45
N PRO A 136 -6.26 -14.03 21.78
CA PRO A 136 -6.58 -12.77 21.12
C PRO A 136 -5.53 -11.70 21.44
N PRO A 137 -5.20 -10.78 20.51
CA PRO A 137 -4.30 -9.68 20.82
C PRO A 137 -4.99 -8.65 21.74
N VAL A 138 -4.20 -8.00 22.60
CA VAL A 138 -4.65 -6.85 23.41
C VAL A 138 -4.98 -5.67 22.50
N CYS A 139 -6.09 -4.99 22.77
CA CYS A 139 -6.56 -3.87 21.98
C CYS A 139 -5.72 -2.61 22.27
N HIS A 140 -4.91 -2.20 21.29
CA HIS A 140 -4.12 -0.97 21.39
C HIS A 140 -5.01 0.27 21.51
N ASN A 141 -6.07 0.39 20.70
CA ASN A 141 -6.97 1.54 20.73
C ASN A 141 -7.75 1.63 22.04
N TYR A 142 -8.09 0.50 22.67
CA TYR A 142 -8.63 0.50 24.02
C TYR A 142 -7.64 1.16 24.98
N ASN A 143 -6.39 0.73 24.99
CA ASN A 143 -5.34 1.24 25.89
C ASN A 143 -4.91 2.69 25.63
N ASN A 144 -5.37 3.33 24.55
CA ASN A 144 -4.97 4.68 24.17
C ASN A 144 -6.18 5.60 24.04
N GLY A 145 -6.21 6.71 24.79
CA GLY A 145 -7.30 7.69 24.75
C GLY A 145 -8.07 7.83 26.06
N VAL A 146 -9.02 8.75 26.08
CA VAL A 146 -9.89 9.05 27.22
C VAL A 146 -11.24 8.33 27.09
N GLY A 147 -11.91 8.08 28.22
CA GLY A 147 -13.21 7.38 28.27
C GLY A 147 -13.09 5.85 28.43
N GLU A 148 -14.23 5.21 28.63
CA GLU A 148 -14.37 3.77 28.95
C GLU A 148 -13.63 2.86 27.95
N TYR A 149 -13.79 3.14 26.65
CA TYR A 149 -13.18 2.35 25.58
C TYR A 149 -11.94 3.00 24.94
N GLY A 150 -11.42 4.09 25.50
CA GLY A 150 -10.33 4.86 24.86
C GLY A 150 -10.67 5.30 23.44
N LYS A 151 -9.80 4.98 22.48
CA LYS A 151 -10.00 5.21 21.03
C LYS A 151 -10.68 4.03 20.31
N CYS A 152 -11.07 2.97 21.02
CA CYS A 152 -11.71 1.82 20.39
C CYS A 152 -13.14 2.16 19.94
N GLN A 153 -13.38 2.15 18.63
CA GLN A 153 -14.69 2.46 18.05
C GLN A 153 -15.67 1.29 18.14
N ASP A 154 -15.16 0.07 18.32
CA ASP A 154 -15.97 -1.15 18.32
C ASP A 154 -16.58 -1.44 19.71
N GLY A 155 -16.13 -0.75 20.77
CA GLY A 155 -16.62 -0.92 22.15
C GLY A 155 -16.73 -2.39 22.55
N GLU A 156 -17.89 -2.77 23.08
CA GLU A 156 -18.22 -4.14 23.48
C GLU A 156 -18.18 -5.18 22.34
N THR A 157 -18.23 -4.75 21.08
CA THR A 157 -18.17 -5.63 19.90
C THR A 157 -16.74 -5.86 19.40
N CYS A 158 -15.73 -5.24 20.01
CA CYS A 158 -14.34 -5.41 19.59
C CYS A 158 -13.89 -6.88 19.68
N LYS A 159 -13.26 -7.40 18.62
CA LYS A 159 -12.71 -8.76 18.60
C LYS A 159 -11.33 -8.87 19.27
N ARG A 160 -10.81 -7.77 19.85
CA ARG A 160 -9.51 -7.67 20.51
C ARG A 160 -9.71 -7.51 22.02
N LEU A 161 -8.77 -8.02 22.81
CA LEU A 161 -8.92 -8.07 24.26
C LEU A 161 -8.81 -6.67 24.90
N HIS A 162 -9.89 -6.21 25.54
CA HIS A 162 -9.89 -4.98 26.35
C HIS A 162 -9.35 -5.23 27.76
N ILE A 163 -8.03 -5.36 27.88
CA ILE A 163 -7.31 -5.44 29.15
C ILE A 163 -6.20 -4.38 29.15
N CYS A 164 -5.92 -3.81 30.31
CA CYS A 164 -4.85 -2.83 30.50
C CYS A 164 -3.47 -3.43 30.18
N GLU A 165 -2.74 -2.84 29.24
CA GLU A 165 -1.35 -3.23 28.93
C GLU A 165 -0.42 -3.04 30.14
N MET A 166 -0.63 -1.99 30.95
CA MET A 166 0.23 -1.72 32.11
C MET A 166 0.04 -2.76 33.22
N TYR A 167 -1.18 -3.27 33.40
CA TYR A 167 -1.47 -4.36 34.32
C TYR A 167 -0.83 -5.69 33.89
N LEU A 168 -0.72 -5.92 32.58
CA LEU A 168 -0.01 -7.09 32.06
C LEU A 168 1.51 -6.98 32.23
N ARG A 169 2.03 -5.77 32.40
CA ARG A 169 3.46 -5.48 32.60
C ARG A 169 3.88 -5.45 34.08
N GLY A 170 2.94 -5.45 35.01
CA GLY A 170 3.22 -5.39 36.44
C GLY A 170 2.04 -4.86 37.25
N SER A 171 2.36 -4.24 38.39
CA SER A 171 1.35 -3.63 39.26
C SER A 171 0.75 -2.36 38.63
N CYS A 172 -0.58 -2.28 38.55
CA CYS A 172 -1.30 -1.14 37.99
C CYS A 172 -2.62 -0.88 38.71
N ASN A 173 -2.92 0.39 38.98
CA ASN A 173 -4.16 0.85 39.64
C ASN A 173 -4.96 1.82 38.76
N CYS A 174 -4.78 1.77 37.44
CA CYS A 174 -5.51 2.63 36.52
C CYS A 174 -6.98 2.18 36.35
N PRO A 175 -7.86 3.03 35.78
CA PRO A 175 -9.28 2.70 35.62
C PRO A 175 -9.57 1.72 34.46
N ARG A 176 -8.54 1.20 33.79
CA ARG A 176 -8.70 0.20 32.73
C ARG A 176 -8.94 -1.19 33.32
N CYS A 177 -9.54 -2.07 32.53
CA CYS A 177 -9.91 -3.40 32.96
C CYS A 177 -8.66 -4.23 33.32
N HIS A 178 -8.64 -4.75 34.55
CA HIS A 178 -7.60 -5.61 35.12
C HIS A 178 -8.10 -7.02 35.43
N ASP A 179 -9.34 -7.32 35.03
CA ASP A 179 -10.00 -8.58 35.34
C ASP A 179 -10.42 -9.28 34.03
N PHE A 180 -9.90 -10.49 33.83
CA PHE A 180 -10.23 -11.31 32.67
C PHE A 180 -11.62 -11.94 32.76
N TYR A 181 -12.28 -11.87 33.92
CA TYR A 181 -13.66 -12.34 34.12
C TYR A 181 -14.73 -11.29 33.78
N GLU A 182 -14.33 -10.05 33.46
CA GLU A 182 -15.26 -9.03 32.97
C GLU A 182 -15.95 -9.46 31.66
N PRO A 183 -17.19 -9.01 31.38
CA PRO A 183 -18.02 -9.53 30.29
C PRO A 183 -17.32 -9.55 28.94
N HIS A 184 -16.62 -8.47 28.58
CA HIS A 184 -15.93 -8.38 27.31
C HIS A 184 -14.69 -9.29 27.23
N PRO A 185 -13.67 -9.18 28.11
CA PRO A 185 -12.53 -10.10 28.10
C PRO A 185 -12.92 -11.58 28.12
N LEU A 186 -13.85 -11.95 28.99
CA LEU A 186 -14.30 -13.33 29.16
C LEU A 186 -14.93 -13.87 27.87
N LYS A 187 -15.82 -13.09 27.24
CA LYS A 187 -16.46 -13.46 25.98
C LYS A 187 -15.46 -13.68 24.86
N ILE A 188 -14.50 -12.76 24.67
CA ILE A 188 -13.49 -12.87 23.60
C ILE A 188 -12.59 -14.09 23.80
N LEU A 189 -12.26 -14.43 25.05
CA LEU A 189 -11.50 -15.64 25.39
C LEU A 189 -12.31 -16.91 25.11
N GLN A 190 -13.58 -16.94 25.50
CA GLN A 190 -14.49 -18.08 25.26
C GLN A 190 -14.76 -18.30 23.77
N ASP A 191 -14.94 -17.24 22.98
CA ASP A 191 -15.09 -17.31 21.52
C ASP A 191 -13.86 -17.98 20.87
N ARG A 192 -12.66 -17.72 21.43
CA ARG A 192 -11.40 -18.36 21.05
C ARG A 192 -11.22 -19.78 21.60
N GLY A 193 -12.14 -20.24 22.46
CA GLY A 193 -12.15 -21.57 23.05
C GLY A 193 -11.25 -21.72 24.26
N VAL A 194 -10.87 -20.62 24.92
CA VAL A 194 -10.13 -20.66 26.18
C VAL A 194 -11.11 -21.03 27.30
N PRO A 195 -10.83 -22.07 28.09
CA PRO A 195 -11.72 -22.54 29.14
C PRO A 195 -11.48 -21.73 30.43
N ASN A 196 -12.43 -21.76 31.35
CA ASN A 196 -12.38 -20.93 32.57
C ASN A 196 -11.18 -21.28 33.47
N GLU A 197 -10.75 -22.54 33.49
CA GLU A 197 -9.62 -23.02 34.30
C GLU A 197 -8.29 -22.38 33.87
N LEU A 198 -8.17 -21.94 32.61
CA LEU A 198 -6.96 -21.29 32.12
C LEU A 198 -6.95 -19.77 32.37
N ILE A 199 -8.10 -19.16 32.69
CA ILE A 199 -8.23 -17.70 32.83
C ILE A 199 -7.32 -17.14 33.92
N ALA A 200 -7.23 -17.83 35.06
CA ALA A 200 -6.34 -17.44 36.17
C ALA A 200 -4.86 -17.37 35.77
N SER A 201 -4.43 -18.17 34.78
CA SER A 201 -3.05 -18.17 34.28
C SER A 201 -2.76 -17.08 33.24
N LEU A 202 -3.80 -16.46 32.66
CA LEU A 202 -3.63 -15.60 31.48
C LEU A 202 -2.79 -14.36 31.75
N LYS A 203 -2.86 -13.77 32.96
CA LYS A 203 -1.98 -12.65 33.32
C LYS A 203 -0.51 -13.03 33.10
N SER A 204 -0.09 -14.18 33.66
CA SER A 204 1.26 -14.71 33.50
C SER A 204 1.58 -15.00 32.04
N VAL A 205 0.67 -15.66 31.32
CA VAL A 205 0.87 -16.03 29.91
C VAL A 205 1.05 -14.80 29.00
N TYR A 206 0.21 -13.77 29.12
CA TYR A 206 0.34 -12.54 28.32
C TYR A 206 1.62 -11.78 28.66
N MET A 207 1.96 -11.70 29.93
CA MET A 207 3.21 -11.12 30.39
C MET A 207 4.43 -11.86 29.79
N ASN A 208 4.40 -13.20 29.81
CA ASN A 208 5.44 -14.04 29.21
C ASN A 208 5.54 -13.82 27.70
N MET A 209 4.41 -13.76 26.98
CA MET A 209 4.38 -13.48 25.54
C MET A 209 5.06 -12.16 25.20
N GLU A 210 4.77 -11.09 25.92
CA GLU A 210 5.36 -9.77 25.66
C GLU A 210 6.88 -9.79 25.86
N TRP A 211 7.36 -10.47 26.90
CA TRP A 211 8.80 -10.60 27.15
C TRP A 211 9.52 -11.46 26.12
N LEU A 212 8.91 -12.57 25.69
CA LEU A 212 9.47 -13.40 24.63
C LEU A 212 9.58 -12.62 23.32
N GLN A 213 8.58 -11.80 22.99
CA GLN A 213 8.63 -10.87 21.87
C GLN A 213 9.73 -9.82 22.04
N LYS A 214 9.82 -9.16 23.21
CA LYS A 214 10.87 -8.17 23.52
C LYS A 214 12.27 -8.76 23.45
N GLN A 215 12.49 -9.99 23.90
CA GLN A 215 13.78 -10.67 23.79
C GLN A 215 14.13 -11.00 22.35
N ASP A 216 13.17 -11.47 21.55
CA ASP A 216 13.41 -11.69 20.13
C ASP A 216 13.77 -10.35 19.42
N HIS A 217 13.17 -9.22 19.85
CA HIS A 217 13.54 -7.87 19.41
C HIS A 217 14.87 -7.33 20.02
N ALA A 218 15.21 -7.68 21.26
CA ALA A 218 16.43 -7.23 21.94
C ALA A 218 17.67 -8.02 21.51
N LYS A 219 17.51 -9.30 21.14
CA LYS A 219 18.56 -10.09 20.45
C LYS A 219 18.83 -9.57 19.04
N GLN A 220 17.88 -8.90 18.42
CA GLN A 220 18.12 -8.09 17.21
C GLN A 220 18.87 -6.77 17.51
N GLY A 221 18.98 -6.36 18.78
CA GLY A 221 19.51 -5.05 19.19
C GLY A 221 20.86 -5.02 19.94
N LYS A 222 21.42 -6.15 20.42
CA LYS A 222 22.62 -6.15 21.30
C LYS A 222 23.77 -7.11 20.89
N GLY A 223 23.84 -7.53 19.63
CA GLY A 223 25.08 -8.09 19.08
C GLY A 223 25.84 -7.01 18.30
N GLN A 224 27.15 -6.85 18.54
CA GLN A 224 28.08 -6.40 17.49
C GLN A 224 28.17 -7.52 16.43
N HIS A 225 27.05 -7.74 15.75
CA HIS A 225 26.91 -8.46 14.51
C HIS A 225 26.25 -7.46 13.57
N GLN A 226 26.59 -7.48 12.29
CA GLN A 226 25.83 -6.75 11.26
C GLN A 226 24.34 -6.86 11.60
N ARG A 227 23.67 -5.72 11.82
CA ARG A 227 22.22 -5.67 12.07
C ARG A 227 21.55 -6.62 11.10
N ASP A 228 20.76 -7.58 11.59
CA ASP A 228 20.11 -8.56 10.72
C ASP A 228 19.22 -7.81 9.72
N LYS A 229 19.66 -7.78 8.46
CA LYS A 229 19.14 -6.87 7.45
C LYS A 229 17.85 -7.46 6.91
N SER A 230 16.70 -7.01 7.39
CA SER A 230 15.37 -7.56 7.04
C SER A 230 14.79 -7.05 5.71
N GLU A 231 15.38 -5.99 5.15
CA GLU A 231 14.92 -5.35 3.92
C GLU A 231 16.11 -4.98 3.04
N ILE A 232 15.94 -5.02 1.72
CA ILE A 232 16.98 -4.69 0.75
C ILE A 232 17.04 -3.18 0.54
N CYS A 233 18.26 -2.65 0.47
CA CYS A 233 18.55 -1.23 0.33
C CYS A 233 18.22 -0.75 -1.09
N LEU A 234 17.18 0.08 -1.22
CA LEU A 234 16.81 0.70 -2.50
C LEU A 234 17.95 1.52 -3.12
N TYR A 235 18.72 2.25 -2.31
CA TYR A 235 19.84 3.04 -2.81
C TYR A 235 21.00 2.18 -3.28
N PHE A 236 21.21 0.99 -2.71
CA PHE A 236 22.24 0.07 -3.19
C PHE A 236 21.84 -0.55 -4.53
N ILE A 237 20.59 -0.98 -4.65
CA ILE A 237 20.04 -1.47 -5.92
C ILE A 237 20.20 -0.43 -7.05
N LYS A 238 20.05 0.86 -6.73
CA LYS A 238 20.24 1.99 -7.65
C LYS A 238 21.73 2.38 -7.86
N GLY A 239 22.66 1.79 -7.12
CA GLY A 239 24.09 2.11 -7.20
C GLY A 239 24.50 3.41 -6.51
N SER A 240 23.67 3.96 -5.61
CA SER A 240 23.88 5.25 -4.94
C SER A 240 23.90 5.15 -3.40
N CYS A 241 24.13 3.96 -2.83
CA CYS A 241 24.19 3.80 -1.38
C CYS A 241 25.50 4.39 -0.83
N ILE A 242 25.40 5.45 -0.04
CA ILE A 242 26.55 6.12 0.59
C ILE A 242 27.09 5.38 1.82
N HIS A 243 26.35 4.39 2.33
CA HIS A 243 26.67 3.74 3.61
C HIS A 243 27.53 2.48 3.47
N GLY A 244 27.75 1.98 2.25
CA GLY A 244 28.57 0.78 2.01
C GLY A 244 28.24 -0.37 2.96
N ASP A 245 29.25 -1.02 3.52
CA ASP A 245 29.07 -2.14 4.46
C ASP A 245 28.39 -1.75 5.78
N LYS A 246 28.36 -0.46 6.12
CA LYS A 246 27.66 0.09 7.29
C LYS A 246 26.16 0.31 7.05
N CYS A 247 25.64 0.01 5.85
CA CYS A 247 24.21 0.15 5.57
C CYS A 247 23.37 -0.80 6.43
N PHE A 248 22.28 -0.27 7.01
CA PHE A 248 21.36 -1.01 7.87
C PHE A 248 20.38 -1.91 7.09
N LYS A 249 20.35 -1.80 5.75
CA LYS A 249 19.57 -2.63 4.83
C LYS A 249 20.47 -3.51 3.98
N ALA A 250 19.96 -4.65 3.52
CA ALA A 250 20.69 -5.67 2.78
C ALA A 250 21.15 -5.11 1.44
N HIS A 251 22.38 -5.42 1.07
CA HIS A 251 22.92 -5.05 -0.23
C HIS A 251 22.77 -6.26 -1.13
N SER A 252 21.77 -6.20 -2.02
CA SER A 252 21.51 -7.24 -3.01
C SER A 252 21.42 -6.61 -4.39
N THR A 253 21.83 -7.37 -5.41
CA THR A 253 21.67 -6.97 -6.81
C THR A 253 20.25 -7.20 -7.30
N MET A 254 19.44 -7.99 -6.59
CA MET A 254 18.04 -8.28 -6.94
C MET A 254 17.07 -7.61 -5.96
N PRO A 255 15.80 -7.35 -6.35
CA PRO A 255 14.78 -6.83 -5.44
C PRO A 255 14.31 -7.85 -4.38
N TYR A 256 14.86 -9.06 -4.44
CA TYR A 256 14.61 -10.16 -3.52
C TYR A 256 15.91 -10.94 -3.28
N GLN A 257 16.01 -11.53 -2.09
CA GLN A 257 17.10 -12.43 -1.75
C GLN A 257 16.62 -13.54 -0.81
N TRP A 258 16.81 -14.78 -1.22
CA TRP A 258 16.48 -15.97 -0.46
C TRP A 258 17.68 -16.41 0.37
N GLU A 259 17.42 -16.62 1.66
CA GLU A 259 18.45 -17.01 2.61
C GLU A 259 17.98 -18.18 3.46
N VAL A 260 18.91 -19.04 3.83
CA VAL A 260 18.71 -20.13 4.77
C VAL A 260 19.54 -19.85 6.03
N ARG A 261 19.01 -20.24 7.18
CA ARG A 261 19.68 -20.04 8.46
C ARG A 261 20.57 -21.23 8.79
N GLU A 262 21.88 -21.02 8.70
CA GLU A 262 22.89 -22.01 9.05
C GLU A 262 23.55 -21.59 10.37
N GLY A 263 23.19 -22.28 11.46
CA GLY A 263 23.59 -21.90 12.81
C GLY A 263 22.99 -20.53 13.21
N LEU A 264 23.86 -19.55 13.46
CA LEU A 264 23.47 -18.19 13.84
C LEU A 264 23.39 -17.22 12.65
N ASN A 265 23.87 -17.62 11.46
CA ASN A 265 24.01 -16.74 10.31
C ASN A 265 22.97 -17.05 9.24
N TRP A 266 22.61 -16.03 8.46
CA TRP A 266 21.83 -16.18 7.24
C TRP A 266 22.78 -16.29 6.05
N THR A 267 22.64 -17.36 5.27
CA THR A 267 23.43 -17.61 4.06
C THR A 267 22.52 -17.59 2.84
N ALA A 268 22.98 -16.94 1.76
CA ALA A 268 22.22 -16.82 0.53
C ALA A 268 22.07 -18.19 -0.17
N LEU A 269 20.87 -18.50 -0.63
CA LEU A 269 20.61 -19.71 -1.40
C LEU A 269 21.07 -19.52 -2.86
N GLN A 270 21.70 -20.56 -3.42
CA GLN A 270 22.31 -20.52 -4.75
C GLN A 270 21.28 -20.29 -5.87
N ASP A 271 20.10 -20.89 -5.75
CA ASP A 271 19.03 -20.86 -6.77
C ASP A 271 18.07 -19.66 -6.59
N ASN A 272 18.57 -18.49 -6.20
CA ASN A 272 17.77 -17.32 -5.79
C ASN A 272 16.64 -16.94 -6.77
N GLU A 273 16.93 -16.85 -8.07
CA GLU A 273 15.94 -16.49 -9.10
C GLU A 273 14.93 -17.62 -9.38
N VAL A 274 15.36 -18.88 -9.31
CA VAL A 274 14.48 -20.05 -9.52
C VAL A 274 13.51 -20.18 -8.35
N ILE A 275 14.00 -20.03 -7.12
CA ILE A 275 13.18 -20.04 -5.90
C ILE A 275 12.18 -18.89 -5.94
N GLU A 276 12.61 -17.68 -6.32
CA GLU A 276 11.70 -16.54 -6.46
C GLU A 276 10.62 -16.80 -7.50
N LYS A 277 10.99 -17.28 -8.69
CA LYS A 277 10.04 -17.59 -9.76
C LYS A 277 8.98 -18.60 -9.30
N ASP A 278 9.40 -19.60 -8.54
CA ASP A 278 8.48 -20.59 -7.99
C ASP A 278 7.64 -20.03 -6.83
N TYR A 279 8.17 -19.10 -6.02
CA TYR A 279 7.41 -18.43 -4.96
C TYR A 279 6.34 -17.49 -5.51
N CYS A 280 6.63 -16.77 -6.60
CA CYS A 280 5.69 -15.88 -7.27
C CYS A 280 4.44 -16.61 -7.78
N ASP A 281 4.54 -17.91 -8.06
CA ASP A 281 3.42 -18.75 -8.48
C ASP A 281 2.56 -19.14 -7.26
N PRO A 282 1.30 -18.64 -7.17
CA PRO A 282 0.43 -18.95 -6.04
C PRO A 282 0.04 -20.42 -5.99
N ALA A 283 0.20 -21.23 -7.04
CA ALA A 283 -0.08 -22.67 -7.02
C ALA A 283 1.02 -23.47 -6.31
N LYS A 284 2.23 -22.91 -6.19
CA LYS A 284 3.38 -23.64 -5.63
C LYS A 284 3.50 -23.48 -4.12
N THR A 285 3.82 -24.60 -3.49
CA THR A 285 4.13 -24.72 -2.06
C THR A 285 5.61 -24.95 -1.79
N TYR A 286 6.35 -25.42 -2.80
CA TYR A 286 7.78 -25.68 -2.75
C TYR A 286 8.51 -25.08 -3.94
N SER A 287 9.75 -24.64 -3.73
CA SER A 287 10.68 -24.35 -4.82
C SER A 287 11.20 -25.64 -5.45
N ARG A 288 11.57 -25.57 -6.73
CA ARG A 288 12.38 -26.61 -7.39
C ARG A 288 13.85 -26.44 -7.02
N GLY A 289 14.63 -27.51 -7.17
CA GLY A 289 16.08 -27.52 -6.91
C GLY A 289 16.50 -28.57 -5.88
N VAL A 290 17.81 -28.62 -5.60
CA VAL A 290 18.42 -29.63 -4.71
C VAL A 290 18.05 -29.38 -3.25
N GLN A 291 17.85 -28.11 -2.87
CA GLN A 291 17.44 -27.70 -1.53
C GLN A 291 16.10 -26.94 -1.60
N PRO A 292 14.96 -27.65 -1.67
CA PRO A 292 13.66 -27.03 -1.85
C PRO A 292 13.22 -26.25 -0.61
N VAL A 293 12.76 -25.01 -0.83
CA VAL A 293 12.17 -24.15 0.19
C VAL A 293 10.67 -24.41 0.23
N CYS A 294 10.15 -24.75 1.41
CA CYS A 294 8.71 -24.77 1.68
C CYS A 294 8.23 -23.33 1.95
N PHE A 295 7.38 -22.81 1.09
CA PHE A 295 6.93 -21.42 1.14
C PHE A 295 5.91 -21.15 2.25
N ASP A 296 5.10 -22.15 2.61
CA ASP A 296 4.06 -21.98 3.63
C ASP A 296 4.65 -21.95 5.06
N THR A 297 5.76 -22.67 5.29
CA THR A 297 6.46 -22.70 6.59
C THR A 297 7.72 -21.85 6.62
N MET A 298 8.17 -21.33 5.47
CA MET A 298 9.44 -20.61 5.32
C MET A 298 10.63 -21.42 5.85
N THR A 299 10.83 -22.63 5.32
CA THR A 299 11.89 -23.56 5.74
C THR A 299 12.59 -24.23 4.56
N CYS A 300 13.89 -24.48 4.68
CA CYS A 300 14.68 -25.29 3.76
C CYS A 300 15.27 -26.48 4.54
N GLY A 301 14.73 -27.68 4.32
CA GLY A 301 15.07 -28.85 5.15
C GLY A 301 14.77 -28.64 6.65
N LEU A 302 15.81 -28.68 7.50
CA LEU A 302 15.73 -28.40 8.95
C LEU A 302 15.87 -26.90 9.28
N ASN A 303 16.34 -26.10 8.33
CA ASN A 303 16.73 -24.73 8.57
C ASN A 303 15.60 -23.77 8.26
N LYS A 304 15.55 -22.64 8.99
CA LYS A 304 14.64 -21.54 8.64
C LYS A 304 15.09 -20.94 7.31
N ALA A 305 14.15 -20.66 6.44
CA ALA A 305 14.38 -19.88 5.23
C ALA A 305 13.71 -18.51 5.37
N ARG A 306 14.18 -17.52 4.64
CA ARG A 306 13.50 -16.23 4.52
C ARG A 306 13.71 -15.62 3.14
N ARG A 307 12.79 -14.73 2.79
CA ARG A 307 12.90 -13.83 1.64
C ARG A 307 13.11 -12.41 2.13
N LEU A 308 14.29 -11.86 1.87
CA LEU A 308 14.49 -10.41 1.93
C LEU A 308 13.85 -9.77 0.72
N SER A 309 13.28 -8.59 0.92
CA SER A 309 12.51 -7.87 -0.10
C SER A 309 12.92 -6.40 -0.09
N THR A 310 12.84 -5.72 -1.23
CA THR A 310 12.69 -4.26 -1.21
C THR A 310 11.35 -3.89 -0.58
N VAL A 311 11.24 -2.65 -0.10
CA VAL A 311 9.96 -2.09 0.38
C VAL A 311 8.83 -2.31 -0.64
N SER A 312 7.60 -2.47 -0.12
CA SER A 312 6.39 -2.63 -0.94
C SER A 312 6.19 -1.43 -1.88
N SER A 313 5.80 -1.70 -3.12
CA SER A 313 5.55 -0.66 -4.14
C SER A 313 4.43 0.31 -3.74
N VAL A 314 3.49 -0.10 -2.87
CA VAL A 314 2.43 0.81 -2.38
C VAL A 314 2.96 1.87 -1.38
N LEU A 315 4.10 1.60 -0.73
CA LEU A 315 4.73 2.52 0.23
C LEU A 315 5.76 3.44 -0.44
N GLN A 316 6.45 2.95 -1.48
CA GLN A 316 7.45 3.71 -2.25
C GLN A 316 7.20 3.58 -3.76
N PRO A 317 6.06 4.09 -4.27
CA PRO A 317 5.64 3.93 -5.66
C PRO A 317 6.62 4.52 -6.70
N MET A 318 7.42 5.49 -6.28
CA MET A 318 8.36 6.21 -7.14
C MET A 318 9.75 5.58 -7.24
N PHE A 319 10.03 4.53 -6.45
CA PHE A 319 11.35 3.87 -6.43
C PHE A 319 11.41 2.68 -7.38
N ILE A 320 12.56 2.52 -8.05
CA ILE A 320 12.78 1.41 -8.96
C ILE A 320 12.89 0.12 -8.15
N LEU A 321 12.38 -0.98 -8.72
CA LEU A 321 12.56 -2.32 -8.13
C LEU A 321 12.02 -2.45 -6.70
N THR A 322 10.98 -1.66 -6.35
CA THR A 322 10.17 -1.94 -5.16
C THR A 322 9.36 -3.21 -5.38
N THR A 323 9.08 -3.94 -4.30
CA THR A 323 8.40 -5.24 -4.41
C THR A 323 6.90 -5.00 -4.63
N GLU A 324 6.41 -5.35 -5.80
CA GLU A 324 4.98 -5.37 -6.10
C GLU A 324 4.36 -6.68 -5.58
N TRP A 325 3.29 -6.57 -4.80
CA TRP A 325 2.60 -7.71 -4.20
C TRP A 325 1.22 -7.90 -4.83
N ALA A 326 0.96 -9.12 -5.28
CA ALA A 326 -0.31 -9.56 -5.81
C ALA A 326 -1.02 -10.49 -4.83
N TRP A 327 -2.35 -10.42 -4.83
CA TRP A 327 -3.21 -11.22 -3.97
C TRP A 327 -4.07 -12.13 -4.81
N PHE A 328 -4.23 -13.38 -4.37
CA PHE A 328 -4.94 -14.44 -5.08
C PHE A 328 -5.88 -15.18 -4.14
N TRP A 329 -7.00 -15.67 -4.65
CA TRP A 329 -7.89 -16.60 -3.96
C TRP A 329 -8.05 -17.88 -4.79
N GLU A 330 -8.24 -19.01 -4.13
CA GLU A 330 -8.43 -20.29 -4.80
C GLU A 330 -9.91 -20.51 -5.12
N ASP A 331 -10.22 -20.82 -6.38
CA ASP A 331 -11.58 -21.10 -6.82
C ASP A 331 -12.06 -22.52 -6.43
N GLU A 332 -13.16 -23.00 -7.01
CA GLU A 332 -13.68 -24.35 -6.72
C GLU A 332 -12.94 -25.46 -7.49
N CYS A 333 -12.22 -25.08 -8.55
CA CYS A 333 -11.45 -25.99 -9.40
C CYS A 333 -9.97 -26.04 -9.00
N GLY A 334 -9.57 -25.32 -7.94
CA GLY A 334 -8.17 -25.22 -7.51
C GLY A 334 -7.34 -24.18 -8.30
N ASN A 335 -7.97 -23.33 -9.10
CA ASN A 335 -7.28 -22.26 -9.80
C ASN A 335 -7.09 -21.05 -8.89
N TRP A 336 -5.90 -20.45 -8.97
CA TRP A 336 -5.59 -19.23 -8.24
C TRP A 336 -6.01 -18.01 -9.07
N ILE A 337 -7.08 -17.36 -8.62
CA ILE A 337 -7.63 -16.17 -9.26
C ILE A 337 -7.08 -14.94 -8.55
N GLN A 338 -6.40 -14.08 -9.30
CA GLN A 338 -5.93 -12.82 -8.76
C GLN A 338 -7.12 -11.92 -8.42
N TYR A 339 -7.06 -11.17 -7.30
CA TYR A 339 -8.00 -10.08 -7.05
C TYR A 339 -7.80 -9.01 -8.13
N ALA A 340 -8.69 -9.06 -9.12
CA ALA A 340 -8.50 -8.43 -10.43
C ALA A 340 -8.30 -6.91 -10.33
N SER A 341 -7.42 -6.40 -11.20
CA SER A 341 -7.71 -5.19 -11.95
C SER A 341 -8.48 -5.57 -13.23
N ALA A 342 -9.80 -5.38 -13.19
CA ALA A 342 -10.76 -5.25 -14.29
C ALA A 342 -10.81 -6.24 -15.49
N SER A 343 -10.01 -7.31 -15.59
CA SER A 343 -9.80 -8.03 -16.87
C SER A 343 -10.21 -9.51 -16.96
N SER A 344 -10.92 -10.06 -15.97
CA SER A 344 -11.47 -11.42 -16.07
C SER A 344 -12.96 -11.40 -15.75
N GLY A 345 -13.77 -12.06 -16.60
CA GLY A 345 -15.24 -12.01 -16.65
C GLY A 345 -16.02 -12.52 -15.43
N HIS A 346 -15.45 -12.44 -14.23
CA HIS A 346 -16.16 -12.57 -12.96
C HIS A 346 -16.63 -11.17 -12.50
N ARG A 347 -17.82 -11.09 -11.90
CA ARG A 347 -18.42 -9.82 -11.44
C ARG A 347 -17.39 -9.03 -10.63
N ALA A 348 -17.01 -7.84 -11.13
CA ALA A 348 -15.88 -7.08 -10.60
C ALA A 348 -16.00 -6.86 -9.07
N ALA A 349 -15.02 -7.34 -8.33
CA ALA A 349 -14.92 -7.10 -6.89
C ALA A 349 -14.66 -5.61 -6.64
N THR A 350 -15.17 -5.06 -5.54
CA THR A 350 -14.92 -3.66 -5.12
C THR A 350 -13.49 -3.42 -4.64
N ILE A 351 -12.63 -4.43 -4.70
CA ILE A 351 -11.28 -4.40 -4.15
C ILE A 351 -10.27 -4.98 -5.12
N THR A 352 -9.11 -4.34 -5.19
CA THR A 352 -7.97 -4.79 -6.01
C THR A 352 -6.84 -5.34 -5.14
N SER A 353 -5.90 -6.08 -5.76
CA SER A 353 -4.65 -6.50 -5.08
C SER A 353 -3.89 -5.33 -4.45
N GLU A 354 -3.96 -4.14 -5.06
CA GLU A 354 -3.29 -2.95 -4.56
C GLU A 354 -3.94 -2.38 -3.29
N ASP A 355 -5.28 -2.40 -3.23
CA ASP A 355 -6.04 -1.98 -2.05
C ASP A 355 -5.80 -2.94 -0.87
N LEU A 356 -5.78 -4.25 -1.16
CA LEU A 356 -5.42 -5.30 -0.20
C LEU A 356 -4.01 -5.08 0.35
N GLU A 357 -3.05 -4.81 -0.53
CA GLU A 357 -1.68 -4.57 -0.14
C GLU A 357 -1.51 -3.30 0.71
N LYS A 358 -2.17 -2.19 0.35
CA LYS A 358 -2.18 -0.96 1.18
C LYS A 358 -2.70 -1.26 2.58
N ARG A 359 -3.85 -1.94 2.68
CA ARG A 359 -4.47 -2.26 3.96
C ARG A 359 -3.60 -3.22 4.79
N PHE A 360 -2.94 -4.17 4.14
CA PHE A 360 -2.00 -5.09 4.78
C PHE A 360 -0.76 -4.38 5.34
N GLN A 361 -0.24 -3.38 4.63
CA GLN A 361 0.89 -2.57 5.11
C GLN A 361 0.50 -1.68 6.30
N GLU A 362 -0.75 -1.21 6.37
CA GLU A 362 -1.26 -0.45 7.51
C GLU A 362 -1.50 -1.32 8.74
N ASP A 363 -2.20 -2.45 8.57
CA ASP A 363 -2.52 -3.39 9.63
C ASP A 363 -2.60 -4.82 9.07
N ASN A 364 -1.49 -5.55 9.16
CA ASN A 364 -1.41 -6.95 8.74
C ASN A 364 -2.22 -7.91 9.63
N LYS A 365 -2.87 -7.41 10.69
CA LYS A 365 -3.81 -8.15 11.54
C LYS A 365 -5.26 -7.77 11.30
N ALA A 366 -5.53 -6.91 10.33
CA ALA A 366 -6.88 -6.50 10.02
C ALA A 366 -7.71 -7.64 9.43
N VAL A 367 -9.01 -7.50 9.64
CA VAL A 367 -10.05 -8.21 8.90
C VAL A 367 -10.82 -7.13 8.15
N MET A 368 -11.11 -7.36 6.88
CA MET A 368 -11.76 -6.36 6.03
C MET A 368 -12.92 -6.93 5.23
N GLU A 369 -13.91 -6.09 4.96
CA GLU A 369 -15.07 -6.47 4.16
C GLU A 369 -15.00 -5.87 2.75
N PHE A 370 -15.45 -6.64 1.78
CA PHE A 370 -15.61 -6.18 0.40
C PHE A 370 -16.78 -6.91 -0.27
N THR A 371 -17.20 -6.43 -1.43
CA THR A 371 -18.28 -7.05 -2.20
C THR A 371 -17.80 -7.47 -3.58
N ALA A 372 -18.34 -8.57 -4.10
CA ALA A 372 -18.16 -8.97 -5.49
C ALA A 372 -19.51 -9.39 -6.07
N GLY A 373 -20.03 -8.57 -7.00
CA GLY A 373 -21.43 -8.67 -7.42
C GLY A 373 -22.39 -8.41 -6.26
N SER A 374 -23.33 -9.33 -6.03
CA SER A 374 -24.33 -9.24 -4.96
C SER A 374 -23.90 -9.91 -3.65
N GLN A 375 -22.64 -10.35 -3.57
CA GLN A 375 -22.13 -11.15 -2.46
C GLN A 375 -21.13 -10.34 -1.63
N THR A 376 -21.23 -10.46 -0.31
CA THR A 376 -20.34 -9.79 0.65
C THR A 376 -19.37 -10.80 1.25
N TYR A 377 -18.11 -10.39 1.33
CA TYR A 377 -17.01 -11.21 1.81
C TYR A 377 -16.26 -10.52 2.93
N GLU A 378 -15.75 -11.31 3.87
CA GLU A 378 -14.80 -10.91 4.91
C GLU A 378 -13.45 -11.57 4.61
N LEU A 379 -12.37 -10.80 4.51
CA LEU A 379 -11.01 -11.30 4.33
C LEU A 379 -10.19 -11.08 5.61
N SER A 380 -9.67 -12.16 6.18
CA SER A 380 -8.75 -12.15 7.32
C SER A 380 -7.30 -12.25 6.83
N PHE A 381 -6.49 -11.20 7.06
CA PHE A 381 -5.06 -11.25 6.75
C PHE A 381 -4.28 -12.26 7.61
N PRO A 382 -4.52 -12.38 8.93
CA PRO A 382 -3.84 -13.40 9.75
C PRO A 382 -4.10 -14.84 9.32
N ASP A 383 -5.34 -15.11 8.91
CA ASP A 383 -5.76 -16.46 8.56
C ASP A 383 -5.52 -16.75 7.08
N MET A 384 -5.35 -15.71 6.25
CA MET A 384 -5.28 -15.80 4.79
C MET A 384 -6.51 -16.53 4.23
N ILE A 385 -7.69 -16.15 4.72
CA ILE A 385 -8.97 -16.77 4.36
C ILE A 385 -9.99 -15.67 4.04
N GLN A 386 -10.65 -15.83 2.89
CA GLN A 386 -11.87 -15.12 2.52
C GLN A 386 -13.10 -15.93 2.95
N THR A 387 -14.06 -15.30 3.59
CA THR A 387 -15.33 -15.91 4.01
C THR A 387 -16.50 -15.18 3.37
N ASN A 388 -17.38 -15.90 2.66
CA ASN A 388 -18.65 -15.35 2.19
C ASN A 388 -19.60 -15.19 3.39
N LYS A 389 -20.13 -13.99 3.62
CA LYS A 389 -20.99 -13.73 4.80
C LYS A 389 -22.40 -14.31 4.68
N GLN A 390 -22.89 -14.53 3.46
CA GLN A 390 -24.22 -15.09 3.23
C GLN A 390 -24.24 -16.61 3.41
N TYR A 391 -23.24 -17.31 2.87
CA TYR A 391 -23.19 -18.78 2.84
C TYR A 391 -22.15 -19.37 3.80
N SER A 392 -21.35 -18.53 4.48
CA SER A 392 -20.25 -18.95 5.36
C SER A 392 -19.19 -19.83 4.69
N THR A 393 -19.13 -19.85 3.35
CA THR A 393 -18.12 -20.57 2.58
C THR A 393 -16.77 -19.88 2.73
N LYS A 394 -15.69 -20.67 2.85
CA LYS A 394 -14.32 -20.19 3.07
C LYS A 394 -13.44 -20.54 1.88
N LYS A 395 -12.61 -19.58 1.45
CA LYS A 395 -11.63 -19.73 0.38
C LYS A 395 -10.24 -19.32 0.88
N VAL A 396 -9.22 -20.08 0.48
CA VAL A 396 -7.82 -19.78 0.82
C VAL A 396 -7.35 -18.59 -0.01
N VAL A 397 -6.55 -17.73 0.60
CA VAL A 397 -5.94 -16.56 -0.01
C VAL A 397 -4.42 -16.67 0.05
N ARG A 398 -3.73 -16.24 -1.00
CA ARG A 398 -2.26 -16.18 -1.04
C ARG A 398 -1.81 -14.79 -1.48
N ARG A 399 -0.80 -14.28 -0.78
CA ARG A 399 -0.08 -13.04 -1.11
C ARG A 399 1.28 -13.42 -1.68
N ARG A 400 1.56 -13.10 -2.95
CA ARG A 400 2.80 -13.42 -3.66
C ARG A 400 3.39 -12.18 -4.34
N PRO A 401 4.72 -12.03 -4.43
CA PRO A 401 5.32 -10.94 -5.17
C PRO A 401 5.17 -11.16 -6.68
N VAL A 402 5.12 -10.09 -7.46
CA VAL A 402 5.21 -10.16 -8.92
C VAL A 402 6.67 -10.46 -9.31
N PHE A 403 6.88 -11.47 -10.15
CA PHE A 403 8.21 -11.93 -10.52
C PHE A 403 8.98 -10.87 -11.33
N VAL A 404 10.26 -10.67 -10.98
CA VAL A 404 11.19 -9.83 -11.72
C VAL A 404 12.44 -10.66 -12.03
N SER A 405 12.72 -10.92 -13.30
CA SER A 405 13.92 -11.67 -13.68
C SER A 405 15.20 -10.84 -13.49
N SER A 406 16.35 -11.51 -13.49
CA SER A 406 17.66 -10.82 -13.48
C SER A 406 17.83 -9.90 -14.70
N ALA A 407 17.32 -10.30 -15.87
CA ALA A 407 17.29 -9.49 -17.09
C ALA A 407 16.39 -8.26 -16.95
N ASP A 408 15.19 -8.40 -16.37
CA ASP A 408 14.27 -7.29 -16.12
C ASP A 408 14.86 -6.30 -15.12
N ALA A 409 15.45 -6.81 -14.03
CA ALA A 409 16.09 -5.98 -13.01
C ALA A 409 17.24 -5.15 -13.60
N GLN A 410 18.05 -5.75 -14.47
CA GLN A 410 19.16 -5.05 -15.13
C GLN A 410 18.65 -4.01 -16.14
N THR A 411 17.59 -4.33 -16.87
CA THR A 411 16.94 -3.40 -17.80
C THR A 411 16.38 -2.19 -17.05
N ILE A 412 15.71 -2.41 -15.91
CA ILE A 412 15.15 -1.35 -15.07
C ILE A 412 16.25 -0.45 -14.49
N LYS A 413 17.41 -1.01 -14.09
CA LYS A 413 18.54 -0.23 -13.53
C LYS A 413 19.29 0.62 -14.54
N THR A 414 19.53 0.07 -15.73
CA THR A 414 20.31 0.73 -16.80
C THR A 414 19.48 1.71 -17.62
N SER A 415 18.16 1.62 -17.51
CA SER A 415 17.26 2.61 -18.06
C SER A 415 17.49 3.96 -17.41
N LYS A 416 17.75 5.02 -18.20
CA LYS A 416 17.56 6.42 -17.77
C LYS A 416 16.08 6.77 -17.56
N ARG A 417 15.18 5.79 -17.65
CA ARG A 417 13.75 5.88 -17.37
C ARG A 417 13.48 5.89 -15.88
N ALA A 418 12.53 6.70 -15.45
CA ALA A 418 11.88 6.50 -14.16
C ALA A 418 11.27 5.08 -14.12
N PRO A 419 11.22 4.41 -12.95
CA PRO A 419 10.65 3.08 -12.84
C PRO A 419 9.20 3.09 -13.27
N SER A 420 8.90 2.39 -14.34
CA SER A 420 7.58 1.81 -14.55
C SER A 420 7.55 0.45 -13.86
N ASN A 421 7.01 0.38 -12.65
CA ASN A 421 6.33 -0.81 -12.15
C ASN A 421 5.16 -0.34 -11.27
N HIS A 422 4.03 -0.24 -11.95
CA HIS A 422 2.73 -0.03 -11.39
C HIS A 422 1.76 -0.73 -12.35
N SER A 423 1.46 -2.01 -12.09
CA SER A 423 0.06 -2.38 -12.14
C SER A 423 -0.54 -1.75 -10.86
N ASN A 424 -1.33 -0.68 -10.82
CA ASN A 424 -2.21 -0.04 -11.79
C ASN A 424 -2.18 1.52 -11.75
N PHE A 425 -1.06 2.16 -11.43
CA PHE A 425 -0.95 3.64 -11.47
C PHE A 425 -0.42 4.26 -12.77
N ARG A 426 -0.16 3.48 -13.82
CA ARG A 426 0.49 4.01 -15.03
C ARG A 426 0.08 3.32 -16.33
N ALA A 427 -1.15 2.81 -16.42
CA ALA A 427 -1.68 2.50 -17.73
C ALA A 427 -1.75 3.83 -18.52
N LEU A 428 -0.84 4.00 -19.49
CA LEU A 428 -1.12 4.89 -20.61
C LEU A 428 -2.51 4.51 -21.12
N PRO A 429 -3.37 5.49 -21.45
CA PRO A 429 -4.73 5.19 -21.89
C PRO A 429 -4.71 4.09 -22.96
N GLY A 430 -5.62 3.12 -22.87
CA GLY A 430 -5.58 1.94 -23.73
C GLY A 430 -5.62 2.25 -25.24
N HIS A 431 -6.14 3.44 -25.59
CA HIS A 431 -6.20 3.95 -26.96
C HIS A 431 -4.88 4.61 -27.43
N TRP A 432 -3.87 4.79 -26.57
CA TRP A 432 -2.58 5.35 -26.97
C TRP A 432 -1.77 4.36 -27.79
N ASP A 433 -1.08 4.90 -28.80
CA ASP A 433 -0.06 4.18 -29.53
C ASP A 433 1.21 4.13 -28.67
N LYS A 434 1.42 2.98 -28.03
CA LYS A 434 2.57 2.73 -27.14
C LYS A 434 3.90 2.75 -27.89
N ALA A 435 3.92 2.43 -29.18
CA ALA A 435 5.13 2.47 -30.00
C ALA A 435 5.54 3.91 -30.34
N GLN A 436 4.57 4.83 -30.37
CA GLN A 436 4.77 6.24 -30.68
C GLN A 436 4.74 7.17 -29.46
N THR A 437 4.81 6.63 -28.23
CA THR A 437 4.85 7.47 -27.01
C THR A 437 6.30 7.73 -26.59
N PRO A 438 6.81 8.96 -26.70
CA PRO A 438 8.15 9.28 -26.26
C PRO A 438 8.25 9.33 -24.73
N GLU A 439 9.41 8.98 -24.22
CA GLU A 439 9.68 8.92 -22.78
C GLU A 439 9.83 10.31 -22.14
N THR A 440 10.30 11.27 -22.93
CA THR A 440 10.35 12.69 -22.60
C THR A 440 9.86 13.50 -23.79
N GLY A 441 9.13 14.58 -23.52
CA GLY A 441 8.46 15.37 -24.56
C GLY A 441 7.10 14.79 -24.97
N TYR A 442 6.67 15.10 -26.19
CA TYR A 442 5.36 14.70 -26.69
C TYR A 442 5.43 14.21 -28.13
N LYS A 443 4.47 13.36 -28.50
CA LYS A 443 4.17 13.02 -29.89
C LYS A 443 2.71 13.38 -30.19
N ARG A 444 2.49 13.88 -31.41
CA ARG A 444 1.15 14.04 -31.98
C ARG A 444 0.88 12.86 -32.90
N VAL A 445 -0.25 12.19 -32.68
CA VAL A 445 -0.69 11.01 -33.43
C VAL A 445 -2.00 11.35 -34.12
N ASP A 446 -2.02 11.25 -35.44
CA ASP A 446 -3.21 11.55 -36.24
C ASP A 446 -4.30 10.51 -35.97
N LEU A 447 -5.50 10.99 -35.68
CA LEU A 447 -6.64 10.13 -35.51
C LEU A 447 -7.27 9.82 -36.88
N PRO A 448 -7.48 8.53 -37.22
CA PRO A 448 -8.24 8.17 -38.42
C PRO A 448 -9.66 8.73 -38.34
N CYS A 449 -10.14 9.40 -39.40
CA CYS A 449 -11.46 10.04 -39.44
C CYS A 449 -12.64 9.09 -39.18
N LEU A 450 -12.46 7.79 -39.44
CA LEU A 450 -13.48 6.76 -39.19
C LEU A 450 -13.45 6.19 -37.77
N SER A 451 -12.43 6.51 -36.97
CA SER A 451 -12.29 6.00 -35.60
C SER A 451 -13.39 6.54 -34.69
N VAL A 452 -13.75 5.76 -33.66
CA VAL A 452 -14.73 6.18 -32.64
C VAL A 452 -14.24 7.44 -31.92
N GLU A 453 -12.95 7.46 -31.55
CA GLU A 453 -12.29 8.58 -30.89
C GLU A 453 -12.37 9.88 -31.70
N PHE A 454 -12.12 9.83 -33.02
CA PHE A 454 -12.26 11.01 -33.88
C PHE A 454 -13.70 11.53 -33.88
N LYS A 455 -14.69 10.63 -34.03
CA LYS A 455 -16.11 10.99 -34.09
C LYS A 455 -16.62 11.61 -32.78
N GLU A 456 -16.13 11.15 -31.64
CA GLU A 456 -16.45 11.73 -30.34
C GLU A 456 -15.97 13.18 -30.23
N ILE A 457 -14.69 13.44 -30.55
CA ILE A 457 -14.12 14.79 -30.50
C ILE A 457 -14.75 15.71 -31.56
N GLN A 458 -15.01 15.18 -32.76
CA GLN A 458 -15.74 15.89 -33.80
C GLN A 458 -17.15 16.31 -33.34
N GLY A 459 -17.89 15.41 -32.71
CA GLY A 459 -19.22 15.71 -32.18
C GLY A 459 -19.19 16.83 -31.13
N LEU A 460 -18.23 16.79 -30.20
CA LEU A 460 -18.04 17.85 -29.20
C LEU A 460 -17.81 19.22 -29.85
N PHE A 461 -16.98 19.29 -30.89
CA PHE A 461 -16.68 20.52 -31.62
C PHE A 461 -17.93 21.05 -32.37
N GLN A 462 -18.59 20.18 -33.14
CA GLN A 462 -19.73 20.51 -34.00
C GLN A 462 -20.97 20.98 -33.24
N ASN A 463 -21.09 20.66 -31.94
CA ASN A 463 -22.16 21.16 -31.09
C ASN A 463 -22.29 22.69 -31.12
N THR A 464 -21.18 23.42 -31.29
CA THR A 464 -21.18 24.90 -31.25
C THR A 464 -20.47 25.56 -32.43
N MET A 465 -19.69 24.81 -33.21
CA MET A 465 -18.92 25.31 -34.36
C MET A 465 -19.58 24.93 -35.69
N ARG A 466 -20.61 25.69 -36.09
CA ARG A 466 -21.25 25.56 -37.42
C ARG A 466 -20.49 26.39 -38.47
N GLY A 467 -20.40 25.90 -39.71
CA GLY A 467 -19.72 26.58 -40.81
C GLY A 467 -18.19 26.39 -40.82
N PHE A 468 -17.71 25.41 -40.05
CA PHE A 468 -16.29 25.04 -39.98
C PHE A 468 -16.12 23.55 -40.19
N SER A 469 -15.09 23.18 -40.94
CA SER A 469 -14.70 21.81 -41.22
C SER A 469 -13.44 21.45 -40.44
N ILE A 470 -13.47 20.27 -39.81
CA ILE A 470 -12.29 19.69 -39.17
C ILE A 470 -11.44 19.04 -40.26
N HIS A 471 -10.20 19.50 -40.41
CA HIS A 471 -9.23 18.90 -41.32
C HIS A 471 -8.49 17.74 -40.66
N GLN A 472 -8.13 17.88 -39.38
CA GLN A 472 -7.30 16.90 -38.69
C GLN A 472 -7.52 16.98 -37.17
N ILE A 473 -7.49 15.83 -36.51
CA ILE A 473 -7.45 15.73 -35.05
C ILE A 473 -6.21 14.93 -34.68
N GLU A 474 -5.34 15.54 -33.90
CA GLU A 474 -4.13 14.89 -33.39
C GLU A 474 -4.31 14.57 -31.91
N ARG A 475 -4.14 13.30 -31.51
CA ARG A 475 -3.99 12.94 -30.11
C ARG A 475 -2.58 13.30 -29.64
N ILE A 476 -2.51 13.98 -28.50
CA ILE A 476 -1.26 14.34 -27.86
C ILE A 476 -0.90 13.23 -26.88
N GLN A 477 0.25 12.61 -27.09
CA GLN A 477 0.82 11.59 -26.22
C GLN A 477 2.06 12.16 -25.54
N ASN A 478 1.86 12.73 -24.35
CA ASN A 478 2.94 13.19 -23.47
C ASN A 478 2.88 12.40 -22.16
N LYS A 479 3.74 11.38 -22.06
CA LYS A 479 3.78 10.48 -20.90
C LYS A 479 4.05 11.22 -19.60
N ALA A 480 5.01 12.15 -19.60
CA ALA A 480 5.39 12.90 -18.39
C ALA A 480 4.24 13.79 -17.89
N LEU A 481 3.54 14.50 -18.78
CA LEU A 481 2.39 15.32 -18.40
C LEU A 481 1.20 14.45 -17.95
N TRP A 482 0.98 13.32 -18.61
CA TRP A 482 -0.07 12.38 -18.21
C TRP A 482 0.16 11.85 -16.79
N GLU A 483 1.38 11.44 -16.48
CA GLU A 483 1.73 10.94 -15.14
C GLU A 483 1.52 11.99 -14.05
N VAL A 484 1.89 13.24 -14.32
CA VAL A 484 1.69 14.36 -13.40
C VAL A 484 0.20 14.70 -13.23
N PHE A 485 -0.58 14.67 -14.32
CA PHE A 485 -2.03 14.87 -14.29
C PHE A 485 -2.74 13.79 -13.45
N GLN A 486 -2.37 12.52 -13.64
CA GLN A 486 -2.91 11.41 -12.87
C GLN A 486 -2.55 11.54 -11.38
N TRP A 487 -1.30 11.90 -11.07
CA TRP A 487 -0.87 12.16 -9.69
C TRP A 487 -1.69 13.29 -9.04
N GLN A 488 -1.93 14.38 -9.77
CA GLN A 488 -2.74 15.50 -9.29
C GLN A 488 -4.18 15.06 -9.00
N ARG A 489 -4.80 14.25 -9.86
CA ARG A 489 -6.12 13.66 -9.63
C ARG A 489 -6.16 12.84 -8.34
N ASP A 490 -5.15 12.00 -8.13
CA ASP A 490 -5.12 11.13 -6.96
C ASP A 490 -4.87 11.91 -5.67
N LEU A 491 -4.06 12.98 -5.73
CA LEU A 491 -3.89 13.92 -4.63
C LEU A 491 -5.23 14.60 -4.27
N MET A 492 -5.94 15.13 -5.28
CA MET A 492 -7.25 15.75 -5.08
C MET A 492 -8.28 14.73 -4.52
N LYS A 493 -8.23 13.47 -4.96
CA LYS A 493 -9.08 12.39 -4.44
C LYS A 493 -8.80 12.08 -2.96
N LYS A 494 -7.52 12.02 -2.57
CA LYS A 494 -7.13 11.84 -1.16
C LYS A 494 -7.61 13.00 -0.29
N ASN A 495 -7.42 14.23 -0.76
CA ASN A 495 -7.86 15.44 -0.04
C ASN A 495 -9.40 15.50 0.07
N ASN A 496 -10.13 14.92 -0.88
CA ASN A 496 -11.59 14.82 -0.86
C ASN A 496 -12.13 13.54 -0.20
N ARG A 497 -11.43 13.02 0.82
CA ARG A 497 -11.84 11.83 1.61
C ARG A 497 -12.12 10.59 0.73
N GLY A 498 -11.36 10.44 -0.35
CA GLY A 498 -11.49 9.33 -1.29
C GLY A 498 -12.61 9.47 -2.34
N ARG A 499 -13.37 10.57 -2.35
CA ARG A 499 -14.38 10.83 -3.39
C ARG A 499 -13.71 11.12 -4.72
N ASN A 500 -14.29 10.59 -5.81
CA ASN A 500 -13.77 10.83 -7.16
C ASN A 500 -13.79 12.33 -7.50
N VAL A 501 -12.71 12.78 -8.14
CA VAL A 501 -12.55 14.17 -8.59
C VAL A 501 -13.37 14.38 -9.85
N LYS A 502 -14.11 15.49 -9.92
CA LYS A 502 -14.84 15.86 -11.14
C LYS A 502 -13.85 16.25 -12.23
N GLU A 503 -13.90 15.55 -13.35
CA GLU A 503 -13.09 15.77 -14.55
C GLU A 503 -14.00 16.18 -15.71
N LYS A 504 -13.54 17.10 -16.57
CA LYS A 504 -14.25 17.51 -17.79
C LYS A 504 -13.31 17.57 -18.98
N GLN A 505 -13.83 17.26 -20.16
CA GLN A 505 -13.20 17.62 -21.44
C GLN A 505 -13.67 19.02 -21.84
N LEU A 506 -12.72 19.95 -22.00
CA LEU A 506 -12.99 21.37 -22.25
C LEU A 506 -12.07 21.91 -23.35
N PHE A 507 -12.51 22.96 -24.03
CA PHE A 507 -11.78 23.60 -25.12
C PHE A 507 -10.85 24.72 -24.63
N HIS A 508 -9.70 24.84 -25.28
CA HIS A 508 -8.77 25.97 -25.09
C HIS A 508 -8.25 26.46 -26.44
N GLY A 509 -8.57 27.71 -26.77
CA GLY A 509 -8.07 28.37 -27.97
C GLY A 509 -6.81 29.14 -27.66
N THR A 510 -5.81 29.04 -28.53
CA THR A 510 -4.55 29.76 -28.38
C THR A 510 -3.92 30.04 -29.75
N ASP A 511 -2.95 30.94 -29.79
CA ASP A 511 -2.17 31.22 -30.99
C ASP A 511 -1.25 30.04 -31.34
N SER A 512 -1.07 29.77 -32.63
CA SER A 512 -0.29 28.63 -33.12
C SER A 512 1.16 28.60 -32.59
N LYS A 513 1.74 29.77 -32.27
CA LYS A 513 3.09 29.86 -31.68
C LYS A 513 3.22 29.22 -30.30
N TYR A 514 2.11 29.04 -29.56
CA TYR A 514 2.12 28.45 -28.23
C TYR A 514 1.88 26.93 -28.22
N LEU A 515 1.45 26.35 -29.35
CA LEU A 515 1.07 24.93 -29.42
C LEU A 515 2.21 24.01 -28.97
N HIS A 516 3.42 24.25 -29.45
CA HIS A 516 4.59 23.45 -29.09
C HIS A 516 4.90 23.56 -27.59
N ALA A 517 4.87 24.78 -27.04
CA ALA A 517 5.17 25.02 -25.63
C ALA A 517 4.13 24.35 -24.72
N ILE A 518 2.84 24.40 -25.06
CA ILE A 518 1.76 23.77 -24.31
C ILE A 518 1.88 22.24 -24.36
N CYS A 519 2.11 21.66 -25.54
CA CYS A 519 2.28 20.20 -25.67
C CYS A 519 3.51 19.69 -24.90
N LEU A 520 4.57 20.50 -24.83
CA LEU A 520 5.82 20.13 -24.16
C LEU A 520 5.78 20.34 -22.65
N ASN A 521 5.33 21.51 -22.20
CA ASN A 521 5.49 22.01 -20.83
C ASN A 521 4.18 22.20 -20.06
N ASN A 522 3.04 21.90 -20.69
CA ASN A 522 1.69 22.15 -20.18
C ASN A 522 1.32 23.65 -20.15
N PHE A 523 0.09 23.96 -19.75
CA PHE A 523 -0.42 25.33 -19.64
C PHE A 523 0.27 26.09 -18.49
N ASP A 524 0.96 27.19 -18.79
CA ASP A 524 1.46 28.13 -17.79
C ASP A 524 0.82 29.51 -18.02
N TRP A 525 -0.18 29.83 -17.22
CA TRP A 525 -0.91 31.09 -17.33
C TRP A 525 -0.02 32.32 -17.10
N ARG A 526 1.15 32.16 -16.46
CA ARG A 526 2.13 33.26 -16.28
C ARG A 526 2.87 33.58 -17.57
N ILE A 527 2.85 32.66 -18.54
CA ILE A 527 3.56 32.76 -19.82
C ILE A 527 2.56 32.93 -20.98
N CYS A 528 1.39 32.31 -20.91
CA CYS A 528 0.40 32.26 -22.00
C CYS A 528 -0.50 33.51 -22.15
N GLY A 529 -0.21 34.60 -21.44
CA GLY A 529 -0.93 35.88 -21.55
C GLY A 529 -2.26 35.90 -20.78
N LEU A 530 -2.57 37.04 -20.17
CA LEU A 530 -3.78 37.28 -19.35
C LEU A 530 -5.00 37.64 -20.24
N ASN A 531 -5.31 36.81 -21.23
CA ASN A 531 -6.51 37.03 -22.05
C ASN A 531 -7.75 36.56 -21.26
N GLY A 532 -8.43 37.50 -20.63
CA GLY A 532 -9.58 37.23 -19.76
C GLY A 532 -9.14 36.83 -18.35
N THR A 533 -9.16 37.77 -17.42
CA THR A 533 -8.90 37.52 -15.99
C THR A 533 -10.16 37.63 -15.16
N ALA A 534 -11.35 37.72 -15.77
CA ALA A 534 -12.61 38.05 -15.10
C ALA A 534 -12.94 37.12 -13.90
N TYR A 535 -12.52 35.85 -13.97
CA TYR A 535 -12.85 34.81 -12.99
C TYR A 535 -11.63 34.28 -12.22
N GLY A 536 -10.48 34.95 -12.37
CA GLY A 536 -9.22 34.62 -11.69
C GLY A 536 -7.99 34.70 -12.60
N LYS A 537 -6.80 34.76 -12.01
CA LYS A 537 -5.52 34.68 -12.71
C LYS A 537 -5.07 33.22 -12.81
N GLY A 538 -5.66 32.50 -13.76
CA GLY A 538 -5.40 31.09 -14.01
C GLY A 538 -5.55 30.73 -15.49
N SER A 539 -5.54 29.44 -15.80
CA SER A 539 -5.77 28.93 -17.16
C SER A 539 -7.26 28.73 -17.40
N TYR A 540 -7.77 29.28 -18.51
CA TYR A 540 -9.19 29.30 -18.87
C TYR A 540 -9.54 28.18 -19.85
N PHE A 541 -10.64 27.49 -19.58
CA PHE A 541 -11.17 26.40 -20.41
C PHE A 541 -12.67 26.58 -20.61
N ALA A 542 -13.13 26.44 -21.84
CA ALA A 542 -14.54 26.64 -22.19
C ALA A 542 -15.25 25.30 -22.42
N ARG A 543 -16.51 25.22 -22.01
CA ARG A 543 -17.40 24.12 -22.40
C ARG A 543 -17.62 24.10 -23.91
N ASP A 544 -17.76 25.28 -24.51
CA ASP A 544 -18.19 25.44 -25.89
C ASP A 544 -17.01 25.87 -26.78
N ALA A 545 -16.71 25.10 -27.83
CA ALA A 545 -15.63 25.37 -28.79
C ALA A 545 -15.73 26.77 -29.43
N LYS A 546 -16.96 27.25 -29.65
CA LYS A 546 -17.23 28.60 -30.17
C LYS A 546 -16.60 29.71 -29.32
N TYR A 547 -16.56 29.55 -28.01
CA TYR A 547 -15.92 30.53 -27.13
C TYR A 547 -14.41 30.52 -27.33
N SER A 548 -13.80 29.33 -27.37
CA SER A 548 -12.36 29.14 -27.60
C SER A 548 -11.89 29.64 -28.97
N ASN A 549 -12.74 29.58 -30.00
CA ASN A 549 -12.41 30.06 -31.34
C ASN A 549 -11.97 31.55 -31.37
N SER A 550 -12.56 32.40 -30.52
CA SER A 550 -12.21 33.81 -30.41
C SER A 550 -10.79 34.08 -29.89
N TYR A 551 -10.15 33.06 -29.33
CA TYR A 551 -8.78 33.12 -28.77
C TYR A 551 -7.76 32.39 -29.65
N THR A 552 -8.18 31.85 -30.80
CA THR A 552 -7.28 31.28 -31.80
C THR A 552 -6.74 32.37 -32.73
N GLY A 553 -5.62 32.10 -33.42
CA GLY A 553 -5.10 33.00 -34.45
C GLY A 553 -6.09 33.22 -35.61
N GLN A 554 -6.00 34.36 -36.28
CA GLN A 554 -6.90 34.73 -37.40
C GLN A 554 -6.50 34.12 -38.76
N SER A 555 -5.82 32.98 -38.77
CA SER A 555 -5.47 32.26 -40.00
C SER A 555 -6.66 31.49 -40.57
N ASN A 556 -6.63 31.21 -41.88
CA ASN A 556 -7.63 30.36 -42.55
C ASN A 556 -7.66 28.94 -41.96
N MET A 557 -6.50 28.46 -41.48
CA MET A 557 -6.38 27.23 -40.71
C MET A 557 -6.17 27.57 -39.23
N ARG A 558 -7.10 27.17 -38.38
CA ARG A 558 -7.09 27.43 -36.94
C ARG A 558 -6.85 26.15 -36.17
N SER A 559 -6.32 26.30 -34.95
CA SER A 559 -6.05 25.17 -34.07
C SER A 559 -6.52 25.45 -32.65
N MET A 560 -7.21 24.49 -32.02
CA MET A 560 -7.59 24.57 -30.61
C MET A 560 -7.39 23.25 -29.90
N PHE A 561 -7.14 23.30 -28.60
CA PHE A 561 -7.00 22.10 -27.77
C PHE A 561 -8.33 21.62 -27.23
N VAL A 562 -8.45 20.31 -27.09
CA VAL A 562 -9.38 19.65 -26.15
C VAL A 562 -8.55 19.10 -25.00
N CYS A 563 -8.87 19.52 -23.78
CA CYS A 563 -8.09 19.22 -22.59
C CYS A 563 -8.94 18.44 -21.58
N ARG A 564 -8.32 17.49 -20.88
CA ARG A 564 -8.87 16.98 -19.63
C ARG A 564 -8.53 17.96 -18.52
N VAL A 565 -9.54 18.37 -17.76
CA VAL A 565 -9.42 19.36 -16.68
C VAL A 565 -10.03 18.81 -15.41
N LEU A 566 -9.22 18.75 -14.33
CA LEU A 566 -9.65 18.38 -12.99
C LEU A 566 -10.32 19.58 -12.32
N VAL A 567 -11.61 19.77 -12.62
CA VAL A 567 -12.40 20.91 -12.13
C VAL A 567 -12.77 20.78 -10.65
N GLY A 568 -12.84 19.56 -10.11
CA GLY A 568 -13.12 19.31 -8.69
C GLY A 568 -14.37 20.03 -8.18
N ASP A 569 -14.34 20.49 -6.94
CA ASP A 569 -15.33 21.40 -6.38
C ASP A 569 -15.03 22.82 -6.81
N TYR A 570 -15.99 23.47 -7.46
CA TYR A 570 -15.82 24.81 -8.00
C TYR A 570 -16.78 25.82 -7.39
N THR A 571 -16.43 27.10 -7.48
CA THR A 571 -17.26 28.23 -7.07
C THR A 571 -17.15 29.40 -8.05
N LYS A 572 -17.96 30.44 -7.87
CA LYS A 572 -17.93 31.62 -8.74
C LYS A 572 -16.58 32.34 -8.63
N GLY A 573 -15.96 32.60 -9.77
CA GLY A 573 -14.66 33.27 -9.84
C GLY A 573 -14.73 34.79 -9.70
N HIS A 574 -13.58 35.39 -9.39
CA HIS A 574 -13.40 36.83 -9.38
C HIS A 574 -12.00 37.20 -9.87
N SER A 575 -11.88 38.35 -10.51
CA SER A 575 -10.65 38.78 -11.18
C SER A 575 -9.40 38.96 -10.34
N HIS A 576 -9.54 39.18 -9.03
CA HIS A 576 -8.41 39.34 -8.13
C HIS A 576 -7.88 38.00 -7.58
N TYR A 577 -8.57 36.89 -7.82
CA TYR A 577 -8.14 35.58 -7.32
C TYR A 577 -6.84 35.11 -7.99
N LEU A 578 -5.85 34.77 -7.15
CA LEU A 578 -4.58 34.16 -7.55
C LEU A 578 -4.56 32.64 -7.33
N ARG A 579 -5.54 32.15 -6.58
CA ARG A 579 -5.82 30.75 -6.26
C ARG A 579 -7.34 30.63 -6.01
N PRO A 580 -7.92 29.42 -6.01
CA PRO A 580 -9.32 29.26 -5.64
C PRO A 580 -9.59 29.81 -4.24
N PRO A 581 -10.77 30.37 -3.96
CA PRO A 581 -11.12 30.90 -2.65
C PRO A 581 -11.30 29.76 -1.62
N SER A 582 -11.29 30.14 -0.34
CA SER A 582 -11.53 29.23 0.78
C SER A 582 -13.00 28.80 0.86
N LYS A 583 -13.25 27.55 1.29
CA LYS A 583 -14.59 27.01 1.57
C LYS A 583 -15.10 27.39 2.95
N ASP A 584 -14.19 27.56 3.91
CA ASP A 584 -14.50 27.78 5.34
C ASP A 584 -14.13 29.19 5.82
N GLY A 585 -13.59 30.04 4.94
CA GLY A 585 -13.08 31.36 5.28
C GLY A 585 -11.71 31.34 5.96
N GLY A 586 -11.12 30.16 6.18
CA GLY A 586 -9.76 29.96 6.68
C GLY A 586 -8.77 29.57 5.58
N ASP A 587 -7.51 29.31 5.96
CA ASP A 587 -6.41 29.07 5.01
C ASP A 587 -6.12 27.59 4.74
N THR A 588 -7.06 26.69 5.04
CA THR A 588 -6.78 25.24 4.99
C THR A 588 -7.65 24.47 4.00
N ILE A 589 -8.87 24.92 3.71
CA ILE A 589 -9.81 24.23 2.82
C ILE A 589 -10.20 25.15 1.67
N PHE A 590 -9.80 24.79 0.44
CA PHE A 590 -10.07 25.61 -0.75
C PHE A 590 -10.96 24.87 -1.75
N TYR A 591 -11.60 25.65 -2.63
CA TYR A 591 -12.14 25.11 -3.87
C TYR A 591 -11.00 24.65 -4.80
N ASP A 592 -11.34 23.87 -5.83
CA ASP A 592 -10.39 23.32 -6.78
C ASP A 592 -10.30 24.16 -8.06
N SER A 593 -11.40 24.84 -8.42
CA SER A 593 -11.45 25.73 -9.59
C SER A 593 -12.51 26.83 -9.44
N CYS A 594 -12.47 27.82 -10.34
CA CYS A 594 -13.44 28.91 -10.42
C CYS A 594 -14.26 28.81 -11.71
N VAL A 595 -15.51 29.27 -11.68
CA VAL A 595 -16.42 29.30 -12.83
C VAL A 595 -17.10 30.66 -13.02
N ASP A 596 -17.65 30.89 -14.21
CA ASP A 596 -18.47 32.05 -14.53
C ASP A 596 -19.85 32.01 -13.84
N ASP A 597 -20.51 30.85 -13.92
CA ASP A 597 -21.81 30.57 -13.30
C ASP A 597 -21.80 29.19 -12.62
N VAL A 598 -22.22 29.12 -11.35
CA VAL A 598 -22.15 27.86 -10.58
C VAL A 598 -23.22 26.86 -11.01
N SER A 599 -24.37 27.34 -11.49
CA SER A 599 -25.50 26.50 -11.88
C SER A 599 -25.34 25.92 -13.29
N ASN A 600 -24.75 26.69 -14.21
CA ASN A 600 -24.51 26.31 -15.59
C ASN A 600 -23.16 26.85 -16.08
N PRO A 601 -22.04 26.29 -15.58
CA PRO A 601 -20.71 26.79 -15.90
C PRO A 601 -20.37 26.60 -17.38
N SER A 602 -20.00 27.70 -18.04
CA SER A 602 -19.52 27.71 -19.41
C SER A 602 -18.00 27.93 -19.50
N ILE A 603 -17.41 28.49 -18.45
CA ILE A 603 -15.97 28.76 -18.30
C ILE A 603 -15.48 28.16 -16.99
N PHE A 604 -14.33 27.47 -17.06
CA PHE A 604 -13.60 26.96 -15.90
C PHE A 604 -12.21 27.56 -15.85
N VAL A 605 -11.79 28.01 -14.67
CA VAL A 605 -10.48 28.57 -14.39
C VAL A 605 -9.77 27.70 -13.36
N VAL A 606 -8.65 27.11 -13.76
CA VAL A 606 -7.76 26.33 -12.88
C VAL A 606 -6.45 27.08 -12.69
N PHE A 607 -5.89 26.98 -11.49
CA PHE A 607 -4.74 27.78 -11.07
C PHE A 607 -3.45 26.95 -11.09
N GLU A 608 -3.57 25.63 -10.97
CA GLU A 608 -2.45 24.70 -11.03
C GLU A 608 -2.35 24.02 -12.39
N LYS A 609 -1.17 24.12 -13.03
CA LYS A 609 -0.94 23.52 -14.35
C LYS A 609 -1.10 22.01 -14.38
N HIS A 610 -0.88 21.33 -13.25
CA HIS A 610 -1.03 19.87 -13.14
C HIS A 610 -2.49 19.41 -13.13
N GLN A 611 -3.47 20.33 -13.00
CA GLN A 611 -4.90 20.01 -13.14
C GLN A 611 -5.33 19.81 -14.60
N VAL A 612 -4.43 19.99 -15.57
CA VAL A 612 -4.75 19.96 -16.99
C VAL A 612 -3.87 18.96 -17.74
N TYR A 613 -4.48 18.22 -18.66
CA TYR A 613 -3.78 17.47 -19.69
C TYR A 613 -4.29 17.88 -21.07
N PRO A 614 -3.44 18.44 -21.97
CA PRO A 614 -3.83 18.67 -23.36
C PRO A 614 -3.94 17.32 -24.06
N GLU A 615 -5.17 16.91 -24.40
CA GLU A 615 -5.46 15.56 -24.88
C GLU A 615 -5.50 15.49 -26.41
N TYR A 616 -6.15 16.46 -27.04
CA TYR A 616 -6.24 16.55 -28.50
C TYR A 616 -5.96 17.96 -29.01
N LEU A 617 -5.46 18.04 -30.23
CA LEU A 617 -5.34 19.25 -31.02
C LEU A 617 -6.19 19.13 -32.28
N ILE A 618 -7.17 20.02 -32.44
CA ILE A 618 -8.06 20.06 -33.59
C ILE A 618 -7.56 21.13 -34.56
N HIS A 619 -7.34 20.78 -35.82
CA HIS A 619 -7.11 21.70 -36.92
C HIS A 619 -8.37 21.83 -37.76
N TYR A 620 -8.84 23.05 -37.97
CA TYR A 620 -10.11 23.34 -38.62
C TYR A 620 -10.06 24.64 -39.41
N GLY A 621 -10.92 24.76 -40.42
CA GLY A 621 -11.03 25.92 -41.29
C GLY A 621 -12.49 26.24 -41.59
N GLU A 622 -12.75 27.40 -42.18
CA GLU A 622 -14.08 27.72 -42.72
C GLU A 622 -14.38 26.77 -43.90
N ASP A 623 -15.65 26.38 -44.04
CA ASP A 623 -16.07 25.49 -45.13
C ASP A 623 -15.85 26.18 -46.50
N ASP A 624 -15.02 25.59 -47.38
CA ASP A 624 -14.74 26.13 -48.73
C ASP A 624 -16.02 26.32 -49.57
N GLU A 625 -17.07 25.51 -49.33
CA GLU A 625 -18.37 25.67 -49.98
C GLU A 625 -19.10 26.95 -49.54
N TRP A 626 -18.91 27.40 -48.30
CA TRP A 626 -19.45 28.68 -47.84
C TRP A 626 -18.58 29.85 -48.26
N SER A 627 -17.26 29.71 -48.35
CA SER A 627 -16.38 30.78 -48.82
C SER A 627 -16.65 31.17 -50.28
N GLN A 628 -16.95 30.20 -51.15
CA GLN A 628 -17.32 30.47 -52.55
C GLN A 628 -18.70 31.14 -52.67
N VAL A 629 -19.70 30.69 -51.91
CA VAL A 629 -21.05 31.30 -51.89
C VAL A 629 -21.00 32.70 -51.26
N TYR A 630 -20.31 32.89 -50.14
CA TYR A 630 -20.25 34.18 -49.46
C TYR A 630 -19.44 35.22 -50.26
N GLN A 631 -18.36 34.83 -50.95
CA GLN A 631 -17.62 35.73 -51.86
C GLN A 631 -18.39 36.06 -53.13
N GLN A 632 -19.33 35.21 -53.56
CA GLN A 632 -20.19 35.47 -54.71
C GLN A 632 -21.37 36.40 -54.39
N TYR A 633 -21.88 36.39 -53.15
CA TYR A 633 -23.05 37.21 -52.74
C TYR A 633 -22.71 38.47 -51.92
N TYR A 634 -21.57 38.51 -51.22
CA TYR A 634 -21.20 39.62 -50.33
C TYR A 634 -19.76 40.09 -50.56
N ARG A 635 -19.51 40.80 -51.66
CA ARG A 635 -18.35 41.70 -51.77
C ARG A 635 -18.73 43.08 -51.22
N PRO A 636 -18.15 43.54 -50.09
CA PRO A 636 -18.15 44.97 -49.79
C PRO A 636 -17.18 45.66 -50.76
N ALA A 637 -17.56 46.84 -51.27
CA ALA A 637 -16.67 47.67 -52.07
C ALA A 637 -15.38 48.02 -51.29
N PRO A 638 -14.22 48.15 -51.97
CA PRO A 638 -12.98 48.46 -51.29
C PRO A 638 -13.05 49.84 -50.62
N VAL A 639 -12.85 49.86 -49.30
CA VAL A 639 -12.71 51.11 -48.53
C VAL A 639 -11.31 51.67 -48.76
N PRO A 640 -11.14 52.99 -49.05
CA PRO A 640 -9.82 53.57 -49.27
C PRO A 640 -8.94 53.48 -48.02
N ALA A 641 -7.65 53.18 -48.22
CA ALA A 641 -6.67 53.07 -47.14
C ALA A 641 -6.49 54.40 -46.38
N PRO A 642 -6.45 54.39 -45.03
CA PRO A 642 -6.06 55.57 -44.26
C PRO A 642 -4.54 55.83 -44.40
N ALA A 643 -4.17 57.10 -44.56
CA ALA A 643 -2.77 57.54 -44.66
C ALA A 643 -1.93 57.16 -43.40
N PRO A 644 -0.63 56.85 -43.57
CA PRO A 644 0.23 56.41 -42.48
C PRO A 644 0.49 57.53 -41.46
N ARG A 645 0.39 57.21 -40.15
CA ARG A 645 0.82 58.11 -39.07
C ARG A 645 2.34 58.02 -38.83
N PRO A 646 3.01 59.11 -38.39
CA PRO A 646 4.45 59.13 -38.21
C PRO A 646 4.91 58.36 -36.96
N ALA A 647 6.12 57.81 -37.02
CA ALA A 647 6.75 57.01 -35.98
C ALA A 647 7.02 57.80 -34.68
N PRO A 648 6.93 57.17 -33.49
CA PRO A 648 7.23 57.81 -32.22
C PRO A 648 8.75 58.00 -32.01
N LYS A 649 9.13 59.18 -31.52
CA LYS A 649 10.52 59.54 -31.18
C LYS A 649 10.96 58.87 -29.87
N TYR A 650 12.15 58.27 -29.89
CA TYR A 650 12.85 57.66 -28.75
C TYR A 650 13.23 58.72 -27.70
N ARG A 651 13.06 58.43 -26.41
CA ARG A 651 13.60 59.23 -25.29
C ARG A 651 14.69 58.41 -24.58
N PRO A 652 15.91 58.94 -24.34
CA PRO A 652 16.98 58.17 -23.69
C PRO A 652 16.76 58.02 -22.18
N ALA A 653 17.30 56.93 -21.62
CA ALA A 653 17.25 56.60 -20.20
C ALA A 653 18.13 57.52 -19.34
N PRO A 654 17.79 57.78 -18.06
CA PRO A 654 18.60 58.59 -17.16
C PRO A 654 19.79 57.80 -16.56
N THR A 655 20.91 58.50 -16.44
CA THR A 655 22.20 58.08 -15.86
C THR A 655 22.14 57.87 -14.33
N PRO A 656 23.02 57.01 -13.76
CA PRO A 656 23.05 56.76 -12.32
C PRO A 656 23.88 57.82 -11.55
N ALA A 657 23.38 58.23 -10.38
CA ALA A 657 24.06 59.16 -9.46
C ALA A 657 25.05 58.43 -8.52
N PRO A 658 26.12 59.11 -8.04
CA PRO A 658 27.25 58.48 -7.37
C PRO A 658 27.03 58.27 -5.86
N LYS A 659 27.81 57.33 -5.31
CA LYS A 659 27.90 56.99 -3.88
C LYS A 659 28.55 58.13 -3.07
N SER A 660 28.06 58.35 -1.86
CA SER A 660 28.76 59.09 -0.80
C SER A 660 28.74 58.28 0.50
N ASP A 661 29.94 57.98 1.00
CA ASP A 661 30.20 57.35 2.29
C ASP A 661 30.22 58.36 3.44
N SER A 662 29.96 57.81 4.63
CA SER A 662 30.44 58.22 5.96
C SER A 662 29.77 59.39 6.72
N SER A 663 29.21 59.04 7.88
CA SER A 663 29.46 59.56 9.25
C SER A 663 28.15 59.49 10.07
N CYS A 664 28.07 58.60 11.06
CA CYS A 664 28.44 58.78 12.48
C CYS A 664 27.44 59.62 13.30
N VAL A 665 27.05 59.05 14.44
CA VAL A 665 26.65 59.66 15.74
C VAL A 665 25.22 59.37 16.25
N VAL A 666 25.19 58.42 17.20
CA VAL A 666 24.59 58.43 18.56
C VAL A 666 23.16 58.96 18.74
N SER A 667 22.24 58.09 19.14
CA SER A 667 21.58 58.04 20.48
C SER A 667 20.77 56.76 20.63
#